data_AF-A0A8H7W243-F1
#
_entry.id   AF-A0A8H7W243-F1
#
_cell.length_a   1.000
_cell.length_b   1.000
_cell.length_c   1.000
_cell.angle_alpha   90.00
_cell.angle_beta   90.00
_cell.angle_gamma   90.00
#
_symmetry.space_group_name_H-M   'P 1'
#
loop_
_entity.id
_entity.type
_entity.pdbx_description
1 polymer ?
#
loop_
_entity_poly.entity_id
_entity_poly.type
_entity_poly.pdbx_seq_one_letter_code
_entity_poly.pdbx_strand_id
1 'polypeptide(L)'
;MAEDEDTPYFDYHHLKSIHEQDSKYLGHIGPSLEEEEQEFYNISKLPVIPLSASINDMPANVHTSFKAITAELRELYNTFQTCLNLREKYMKSSKQRDLLTELRAKEKAREANPIDSVGADFDPLHVKIPGTHSYDFSVGTGGFYNVFKSEEDQQEGKPAYQVESCTEFYKDLDYILTAISDGPSKSFAFRRLRYLDSKWQMYILLNEFQELADSKRVPHRDFYNVRKVDTHVHHSSCMNQKHLLRFIKSKMKKSPNDVVIYRDGEYLTLKGVFESLGLTAYDLSIDTLDMHAHKDSFHRFDKFNLKYNPIGESRLREIFMKTDNYIHGRYLAEITKEVVSDLESSKYQAAEYRVSIYGRASDEWDKLAKWVVHNKLYSPNVRWLVQVPRLYNVYKASDLFEPLFQVTKDPQSHPDLYMFLQRVIGFDSVDDESKVERATFRNYPLPKDWTHSNNPPYSYYLYYMYSNLCSLNSWRQERGFNTFVLRPHCGEAGDTDHLTAAFLTSHGISHGILLRKVPALQYLYYLAQIGIAMSPLSNNALFLTYERNPLPQFFQRGLNISISTDDPLQFHFTKEPLIEEYSVAAQIWKLSSTDMCELARNSVLQCGWEDTVKRRWIGDEYKKPGIQGNDMSKTNVPDIRVAYRHETLKEELNALRRYAPKENGGQGQEEVLKKDMVGVAGLTQGARLQQDLIQGKKWHNNPASFPGVAVVAERARQRRSSQCSNFDEFNKKVGRPQVLAKVTTATQTRNIHDLTFTKKNGQPLIRHGLGGRSSTNGHIATVFGCTGFLGRYVVHKLAQQGTQVIVANRDPDESRHLKVSGDLGQVIPLEFNLKDRESLVECVRHSDTVYNLIGRDYETKNFTFDAVHADGARRLAEVCAENGVSKFVQVSALNASEDSPSKFLRSKALGEKYVREIIPGATIVRPSIMWGHEDRFLNKIGGMQNEGWQYYVNEGETKIRPVSAIDVAHALEIMLTAESTVGKTYELYGPREYQVKQIFELAREIAMKPLPIYPIPNAGIKLIATLMDKLPYNQMVSPDLIERLKMDDKITPGALTFEDLYIKPTDLEAVAIYFLRRFRSNAVFDLPYEKGDGQVEKGVYHLID
;
A
#
# COMPACT_ATOMS: atom_id res chain seq x y z
N MET A 1 -31.69 -18.51 1.57
CA MET A 1 -30.97 -19.35 2.54
C MET A 1 -29.53 -19.43 2.05
N ALA A 2 -28.69 -18.41 2.22
CA ALA A 2 -28.31 -17.59 3.39
C ALA A 2 -26.77 -17.81 3.48
N GLU A 3 -25.91 -16.81 3.27
CA GLU A 3 -25.52 -15.74 4.24
C GLU A 3 -24.72 -16.37 5.40
N ASP A 4 -23.61 -15.88 5.95
CA ASP A 4 -22.86 -14.61 5.91
C ASP A 4 -21.51 -14.89 6.60
N GLU A 5 -20.39 -14.29 6.16
CA GLU A 5 -19.20 -14.08 7.04
C GLU A 5 -18.42 -12.83 6.59
N ASP A 6 -18.84 -11.66 7.08
CA ASP A 6 -18.01 -10.44 7.15
C ASP A 6 -18.00 -9.93 8.60
N THR A 7 -16.82 -9.92 9.22
CA THR A 7 -16.63 -9.55 10.63
C THR A 7 -16.37 -8.03 10.83
N PRO A 8 -17.04 -7.35 11.77
CA PRO A 8 -17.02 -5.88 11.90
C PRO A 8 -16.03 -5.31 12.94
N TYR A 9 -14.79 -5.80 13.03
CA TYR A 9 -13.89 -5.47 14.16
C TYR A 9 -13.06 -4.16 14.01
N PHE A 10 -12.93 -3.57 12.81
CA PHE A 10 -11.90 -2.54 12.56
C PHE A 10 -12.37 -1.09 12.36
N ASP A 11 -13.65 -0.81 12.15
CA ASP A 11 -14.09 0.54 11.76
C ASP A 11 -14.43 1.50 12.91
N TYR A 12 -14.51 1.02 14.16
CA TYR A 12 -14.98 1.84 15.28
C TYR A 12 -13.92 2.77 15.92
N HIS A 13 -12.63 2.41 15.85
CA HIS A 13 -11.57 3.15 16.55
C HIS A 13 -11.09 4.43 15.84
N HIS A 14 -11.43 4.61 14.55
CA HIS A 14 -10.93 5.73 13.76
C HIS A 14 -11.72 7.04 13.96
N LEU A 15 -13.00 6.95 14.36
CA LEU A 15 -13.91 8.09 14.50
C LEU A 15 -13.79 8.82 15.85
N LYS A 16 -13.40 8.13 16.93
CA LYS A 16 -13.34 8.72 18.29
C LYS A 16 -12.15 9.66 18.50
N SER A 17 -11.07 9.50 17.71
CA SER A 17 -9.87 10.34 17.82
C SER A 17 -10.05 11.79 17.37
N ILE A 18 -11.14 12.08 16.64
CA ILE A 18 -11.39 13.40 16.04
C ILE A 18 -12.13 14.35 17.01
N HIS A 19 -12.78 13.84 18.07
CA HIS A 19 -13.63 14.65 18.95
C HIS A 19 -13.02 15.08 20.30
N GLU A 20 -11.91 14.49 20.75
CA GLU A 20 -11.33 14.79 22.07
C GLU A 20 -10.18 15.83 22.04
N GLN A 21 -9.77 16.35 20.88
CA GLN A 21 -8.61 17.25 20.77
C GLN A 21 -8.89 18.76 20.94
N ASP A 22 -10.16 19.21 20.97
CA ASP A 22 -10.47 20.66 20.96
C ASP A 22 -10.67 21.32 22.34
N SER A 23 -10.45 20.62 23.46
CA SER A 23 -10.72 21.18 24.81
C SER A 23 -9.50 21.75 25.55
N LYS A 24 -8.30 21.82 24.94
CA LYS A 24 -7.05 22.14 25.67
C LYS A 24 -6.52 23.57 25.61
N TYR A 25 -7.23 24.54 25.02
CA TYR A 25 -6.76 25.93 24.97
C TYR A 25 -7.83 26.96 25.29
N LEU A 26 -8.21 27.08 26.57
CA LEU A 26 -8.77 28.33 27.12
C LEU A 26 -8.35 28.44 28.60
N GLY A 27 -7.45 29.38 28.90
CA GLY A 27 -7.21 29.86 30.27
C GLY A 27 -5.77 30.29 30.57
N HIS A 28 -5.40 31.55 30.30
CA HIS A 28 -4.89 32.51 31.29
C HIS A 28 -4.72 33.92 30.67
N ILE A 29 -4.92 34.95 31.50
CA ILE A 29 -5.54 36.26 31.21
C ILE A 29 -4.54 37.42 31.33
N GLY A 30 -4.74 38.49 30.52
CA GLY A 30 -4.65 39.90 30.96
C GLY A 30 -3.98 40.89 29.98
N PRO A 31 -4.24 42.21 30.05
CA PRO A 31 -5.51 42.92 30.29
C PRO A 31 -5.84 43.98 29.20
N SER A 32 -7.11 44.42 29.22
CA SER A 32 -7.66 45.73 28.78
C SER A 32 -7.37 46.23 27.36
N LEU A 33 -8.42 46.29 26.54
CA LEU A 33 -8.75 47.39 25.62
C LEU A 33 -10.23 47.22 25.20
N GLU A 34 -11.12 47.52 26.14
CA GLU A 34 -12.51 47.87 25.82
C GLU A 34 -12.48 49.27 25.20
N GLU A 35 -12.90 49.44 23.93
CA GLU A 35 -13.73 50.57 23.44
C GLU A 35 -13.97 50.65 21.92
N GLU A 36 -13.43 49.77 21.05
CA GLU A 36 -13.62 49.94 19.58
C GLU A 36 -14.55 48.93 18.85
N GLU A 37 -15.22 47.99 19.52
CA GLU A 37 -16.00 46.93 18.82
C GLU A 37 -17.54 47.07 18.84
N GLN A 38 -18.09 48.28 19.03
CA GLN A 38 -19.56 48.47 19.03
C GLN A 38 -20.22 48.80 17.68
N GLU A 39 -19.50 48.86 16.55
CA GLU A 39 -20.12 49.21 15.26
C GLU A 39 -20.32 48.07 14.23
N PHE A 40 -19.89 46.83 14.50
CA PHE A 40 -19.89 45.77 13.45
C PHE A 40 -20.95 44.65 13.55
N TYR A 41 -21.82 44.65 14.57
CA TYR A 41 -22.86 43.61 14.70
C TYR A 41 -24.28 44.17 14.84
N ASN A 42 -24.82 44.69 13.74
CA ASN A 42 -26.26 44.83 13.58
C ASN A 42 -26.79 43.73 12.64
N ILE A 43 -27.14 42.59 13.23
CA ILE A 43 -27.62 41.36 12.55
C ILE A 43 -29.04 41.53 11.95
N SER A 44 -29.69 42.68 12.17
CA SER A 44 -31.00 43.00 11.58
C SER A 44 -30.99 43.32 10.08
N LYS A 45 -29.82 43.39 9.43
CA LYS A 45 -29.69 43.77 8.00
C LYS A 45 -29.29 42.65 7.03
N LEU A 46 -29.19 41.39 7.47
CA LEU A 46 -28.88 40.28 6.56
C LEU A 46 -30.16 39.63 6.00
N PRO A 47 -30.33 39.55 4.65
CA PRO A 47 -31.55 39.00 4.06
C PRO A 47 -31.61 37.48 4.22
N VAL A 48 -32.74 36.98 4.73
CA VAL A 48 -33.07 35.55 4.80
C VAL A 48 -33.60 35.11 3.43
N ILE A 49 -32.94 34.15 2.76
CA ILE A 49 -33.40 33.58 1.49
C ILE A 49 -33.96 32.17 1.74
N PRO A 50 -35.20 31.86 1.34
CA PRO A 50 -35.82 30.55 1.55
C PRO A 50 -35.32 29.49 0.54
N LEU A 51 -35.31 28.23 0.98
CA LEU A 51 -34.83 27.02 0.29
C LEU A 51 -35.61 26.61 -0.98
N SER A 52 -36.40 27.50 -1.56
CA SER A 52 -37.14 27.31 -2.82
C SER A 52 -36.70 28.25 -3.95
N ALA A 53 -35.64 29.04 -3.78
CA ALA A 53 -35.19 29.97 -4.81
C ALA A 53 -34.36 29.30 -5.92
N SER A 54 -34.73 29.57 -7.18
CA SER A 54 -33.97 29.20 -8.38
C SER A 54 -32.67 30.01 -8.45
N ILE A 55 -31.62 29.42 -9.06
CA ILE A 55 -30.25 29.98 -9.20
C ILE A 55 -30.20 31.38 -9.84
N ASN A 56 -31.27 31.86 -10.47
CA ASN A 56 -31.31 33.16 -11.13
C ASN A 56 -31.61 34.36 -10.21
N ASP A 57 -31.95 34.16 -8.93
CA ASP A 57 -32.35 35.25 -8.03
C ASP A 57 -31.32 35.62 -6.93
N MET A 58 -30.04 35.22 -7.06
CA MET A 58 -28.99 35.63 -6.12
C MET A 58 -28.18 36.86 -6.59
N PRO A 59 -27.82 37.80 -5.69
CA PRO A 59 -27.12 39.03 -6.05
C PRO A 59 -25.69 38.76 -6.53
N ALA A 60 -25.26 39.50 -7.54
CA ALA A 60 -24.05 39.31 -8.35
C ALA A 60 -22.70 39.24 -7.57
N ASN A 61 -22.67 39.63 -6.29
CA ASN A 61 -21.46 39.70 -5.47
C ASN A 61 -20.99 38.36 -4.87
N VAL A 62 -21.76 37.27 -4.99
CA VAL A 62 -21.36 35.93 -4.51
C VAL A 62 -20.58 35.13 -5.57
N HIS A 63 -20.59 35.56 -6.83
CA HIS A 63 -19.90 34.86 -7.93
C HIS A 63 -18.37 34.99 -7.92
N THR A 64 -17.80 35.87 -7.10
CA THR A 64 -16.36 36.19 -7.11
C THR A 64 -15.53 35.48 -6.04
N SER A 65 -16.12 34.93 -4.98
CA SER A 65 -15.35 34.39 -3.82
C SER A 65 -14.89 32.93 -3.94
N PHE A 66 -15.48 32.11 -4.82
CA PHE A 66 -15.06 30.70 -5.04
C PHE A 66 -13.92 30.51 -6.06
N LYS A 67 -13.28 31.60 -6.53
CA LYS A 67 -12.34 31.55 -7.68
C LYS A 67 -10.86 31.51 -7.33
N ALA A 68 -10.43 31.75 -6.10
CA ALA A 68 -8.99 31.86 -5.78
C ALA A 68 -8.45 30.58 -5.11
N ILE A 69 -7.79 29.71 -5.89
CA ILE A 69 -6.89 28.70 -5.34
C ILE A 69 -5.67 29.38 -4.70
N THR A 70 -5.16 28.84 -3.60
CA THR A 70 -3.95 29.34 -2.93
C THR A 70 -2.74 29.30 -3.87
N ALA A 71 -1.82 30.27 -3.72
CA ALA A 71 -0.62 30.35 -4.55
C ALA A 71 0.24 29.07 -4.46
N GLU A 72 0.36 28.49 -3.27
CA GLU A 72 1.07 27.23 -3.02
C GLU A 72 0.49 26.05 -3.82
N LEU A 73 -0.84 25.91 -3.85
CA LEU A 73 -1.48 24.82 -4.58
C LEU A 73 -1.31 24.99 -6.10
N ARG A 74 -1.31 26.23 -6.59
CA ARG A 74 -1.00 26.54 -7.99
C ARG A 74 0.43 26.15 -8.35
N GLU A 75 1.39 26.42 -7.49
CA GLU A 75 2.78 26.02 -7.67
C GLU A 75 2.92 24.49 -7.78
N LEU A 76 2.24 23.73 -6.93
CA LEU A 76 2.22 22.26 -7.04
C LEU A 76 1.69 21.80 -8.40
N TYR A 77 0.55 22.34 -8.86
CA TYR A 77 0.02 22.01 -10.20
C TYR A 77 1.02 22.35 -11.31
N ASN A 78 1.72 23.48 -11.21
CA ASN A 78 2.78 23.87 -12.17
C ASN A 78 3.94 22.87 -12.17
N THR A 79 4.37 22.39 -11.00
CA THR A 79 5.45 21.40 -10.86
C THR A 79 5.10 20.10 -11.57
N PHE A 80 3.90 19.54 -11.32
CA PHE A 80 3.45 18.32 -12.00
C PHE A 80 3.27 18.53 -13.52
N GLN A 81 2.74 19.67 -13.94
CA GLN A 81 2.63 20.02 -15.36
C GLN A 81 3.99 20.13 -16.05
N THR A 82 4.99 20.68 -15.36
CA THR A 82 6.37 20.79 -15.87
C THR A 82 6.99 19.41 -16.02
N CYS A 83 6.85 18.52 -15.03
CA CYS A 83 7.31 17.13 -15.13
C CYS A 83 6.69 16.39 -16.33
N LEU A 84 5.40 16.59 -16.60
CA LEU A 84 4.75 16.04 -17.79
C LEU A 84 5.29 16.63 -19.09
N ASN A 85 5.52 17.94 -19.14
CA ASN A 85 6.11 18.60 -20.31
C ASN A 85 7.52 18.09 -20.61
N LEU A 86 8.33 17.85 -19.57
CA LEU A 86 9.66 17.23 -19.72
C LEU A 86 9.54 15.86 -20.37
N ARG A 87 8.68 14.96 -19.86
CA ARG A 87 8.45 13.65 -20.51
C ARG A 87 8.03 13.80 -21.97
N GLU A 88 7.11 14.71 -22.28
CA GLU A 88 6.68 14.95 -23.68
C GLU A 88 7.84 15.43 -24.57
N LYS A 89 8.77 16.24 -24.05
CA LYS A 89 10.00 16.65 -24.75
C LYS A 89 10.81 15.41 -25.17
N TYR A 90 11.16 14.53 -24.24
CA TYR A 90 11.96 13.32 -24.52
C TYR A 90 11.23 12.30 -25.41
N MET A 91 9.92 12.14 -25.25
CA MET A 91 9.12 11.22 -26.08
C MET A 91 9.01 11.67 -27.53
N LYS A 92 8.91 12.99 -27.77
CA LYS A 92 8.87 13.56 -29.13
C LYS A 92 10.20 13.42 -29.86
N SER A 93 11.31 13.68 -29.17
CA SER A 93 12.64 13.53 -29.76
C SER A 93 12.91 12.08 -30.16
N SER A 94 12.56 11.11 -29.31
CA SER A 94 12.88 9.69 -29.53
C SER A 94 11.99 8.95 -30.53
N LYS A 95 10.90 9.57 -31.02
CA LYS A 95 9.94 8.98 -31.97
C LYS A 95 9.34 7.63 -31.54
N GLN A 96 9.34 7.33 -30.24
CA GLN A 96 8.83 6.06 -29.71
C GLN A 96 7.30 5.95 -29.72
N ARG A 97 6.57 7.09 -29.76
CA ARG A 97 5.08 7.12 -29.78
C ARG A 97 4.48 7.22 -31.18
N ASP A 98 5.27 7.71 -32.15
CA ASP A 98 4.84 7.88 -33.54
C ASP A 98 4.97 6.55 -34.30
N LEU A 99 4.07 5.61 -33.99
CA LEU A 99 3.82 4.45 -34.84
C LEU A 99 3.10 4.92 -36.12
N LEU A 100 3.91 5.44 -37.04
CA LEU A 100 3.72 5.56 -38.50
C LEU A 100 2.28 5.82 -38.96
N THR A 101 1.89 7.09 -38.92
CA THR A 101 0.70 7.63 -39.60
C THR A 101 0.81 7.51 -41.13
N GLU A 102 2.01 7.30 -41.69
CA GLU A 102 2.30 7.29 -43.13
C GLU A 102 2.34 5.90 -43.79
N LEU A 103 2.38 4.79 -43.04
CA LEU A 103 2.25 3.42 -43.63
C LEU A 103 0.87 3.18 -44.28
N ARG A 104 -0.13 4.01 -43.94
CA ARG A 104 -1.50 3.97 -44.46
C ARG A 104 -1.61 4.15 -45.97
N ALA A 105 -0.63 4.77 -46.63
CA ALA A 105 -0.66 4.97 -48.08
C ALA A 105 -0.13 3.75 -48.86
N LYS A 106 0.85 3.01 -48.29
CA LYS A 106 1.43 1.81 -48.91
C LYS A 106 0.64 0.53 -48.60
N GLU A 107 -0.05 0.48 -47.46
CA GLU A 107 -0.85 -0.68 -47.05
C GLU A 107 -2.18 -0.81 -47.82
N LYS A 108 -2.75 0.31 -48.27
CA LYS A 108 -3.96 0.32 -49.11
C LYS A 108 -3.76 -0.37 -50.48
N ALA A 109 -2.51 -0.50 -50.92
CA ALA A 109 -2.14 -1.25 -52.12
C ALA A 109 -1.98 -2.77 -51.87
N ARG A 110 -1.98 -3.22 -50.60
CA ARG A 110 -1.80 -4.63 -50.19
C ARG A 110 -3.12 -5.35 -49.84
N GLU A 111 -4.25 -4.65 -49.78
CA GLU A 111 -5.58 -5.16 -49.41
C GLU A 111 -6.26 -6.05 -50.49
N ALA A 112 -5.52 -6.85 -51.26
CA ALA A 112 -6.07 -7.61 -52.39
C ALA A 112 -6.43 -9.08 -52.10
N ASN A 113 -6.21 -9.66 -50.90
CA ASN A 113 -6.63 -11.04 -50.60
C ASN A 113 -6.97 -11.26 -49.11
N PRO A 114 -8.22 -11.62 -48.73
CA PRO A 114 -8.68 -11.58 -47.33
C PRO A 114 -9.00 -12.95 -46.69
N ILE A 115 -8.35 -14.05 -47.07
CA ILE A 115 -8.61 -15.36 -46.46
C ILE A 115 -7.30 -16.09 -46.15
N ASP A 116 -7.13 -16.35 -44.85
CA ASP A 116 -6.14 -17.18 -44.14
C ASP A 116 -4.74 -16.61 -43.80
N SER A 117 -4.42 -16.73 -42.50
CA SER A 117 -3.15 -16.50 -41.79
C SER A 117 -2.69 -15.05 -41.49
N VAL A 118 -2.99 -14.56 -40.28
CA VAL A 118 -2.31 -13.38 -39.70
C VAL A 118 -0.86 -13.76 -39.47
N GLY A 119 0.10 -12.97 -39.98
CA GLY A 119 1.53 -13.12 -39.70
C GLY A 119 2.30 -14.17 -40.49
N ALA A 120 1.63 -14.96 -41.34
CA ALA A 120 2.30 -15.74 -42.39
C ALA A 120 2.76 -14.87 -43.58
N ASP A 121 2.40 -13.58 -43.56
CA ASP A 121 2.74 -12.58 -44.59
C ASP A 121 4.24 -12.22 -44.64
N PHE A 122 5.00 -12.63 -43.62
CA PHE A 122 6.46 -12.49 -43.62
C PHE A 122 7.06 -13.82 -44.04
N ASP A 123 7.21 -13.98 -45.35
CA ASP A 123 8.12 -14.94 -45.90
C ASP A 123 9.52 -14.28 -45.99
N PRO A 124 10.53 -14.78 -45.26
CA PRO A 124 11.90 -14.28 -45.35
C PRO A 124 12.41 -14.24 -46.80
N LEU A 125 11.92 -15.14 -47.66
CA LEU A 125 12.28 -15.23 -49.08
C LEU A 125 11.74 -14.06 -49.93
N HIS A 126 10.73 -13.35 -49.43
CA HIS A 126 10.07 -12.25 -50.16
C HIS A 126 10.44 -10.85 -49.63
N VAL A 127 11.33 -10.75 -48.63
CA VAL A 127 11.79 -9.47 -48.09
C VAL A 127 12.76 -8.82 -49.08
N LYS A 128 12.34 -7.71 -49.72
CA LYS A 128 13.23 -6.91 -50.56
C LYS A 128 14.20 -6.12 -49.69
N ILE A 129 15.49 -6.36 -49.88
CA ILE A 129 16.59 -5.66 -49.20
C ILE A 129 16.85 -4.34 -49.95
N PRO A 130 16.59 -3.16 -49.33
CA PRO A 130 16.82 -1.87 -49.97
C PRO A 130 18.32 -1.56 -50.12
N GLY A 131 18.70 -0.77 -51.13
CA GLY A 131 20.10 -0.34 -51.36
C GLY A 131 20.57 0.78 -50.43
N THR A 132 21.87 1.10 -50.46
CA THR A 132 22.56 2.06 -49.59
C THR A 132 21.93 3.46 -49.57
N HIS A 133 21.87 4.09 -48.40
CA HIS A 133 21.39 5.47 -48.21
C HIS A 133 22.54 6.50 -48.34
N SER A 134 22.23 7.75 -48.70
CA SER A 134 23.23 8.81 -48.92
C SER A 134 23.85 9.38 -47.63
N TYR A 135 23.12 9.31 -46.51
CA TYR A 135 23.59 9.82 -45.22
C TYR A 135 24.73 8.98 -44.64
N ASP A 136 25.60 9.63 -43.88
CA ASP A 136 26.66 8.96 -43.11
C ASP A 136 26.47 9.12 -41.60
N PHE A 137 27.18 8.32 -40.81
CA PHE A 137 27.11 8.36 -39.35
C PHE A 137 28.51 8.31 -38.73
N SER A 138 28.68 9.01 -37.62
CA SER A 138 29.89 8.90 -36.80
C SER A 138 29.59 9.19 -35.33
N VAL A 139 30.48 8.76 -34.44
CA VAL A 139 30.34 9.03 -33.00
C VAL A 139 30.60 10.51 -32.75
N GLY A 140 29.58 11.22 -32.27
CA GLY A 140 29.67 12.65 -31.98
C GLY A 140 30.47 12.95 -30.71
N THR A 141 30.69 14.24 -30.45
CA THR A 141 31.38 14.75 -29.25
C THR A 141 30.69 14.35 -27.94
N GLY A 142 29.38 14.08 -27.98
CA GLY A 142 28.58 13.65 -26.83
C GLY A 142 28.68 12.16 -26.47
N GLY A 143 29.44 11.35 -27.22
CA GLY A 143 29.62 9.92 -26.95
C GLY A 143 28.47 9.02 -27.42
N PHE A 144 27.62 9.51 -28.33
CA PHE A 144 26.57 8.75 -29.01
C PHE A 144 26.64 8.98 -30.53
N TYR A 145 25.96 8.15 -31.32
CA TYR A 145 26.00 8.23 -32.78
C TYR A 145 25.15 9.37 -33.34
N ASN A 146 25.78 10.18 -34.19
CA ASN A 146 25.12 11.24 -34.95
C ASN A 146 25.05 10.84 -36.43
N VAL A 147 23.95 11.22 -37.07
CA VAL A 147 23.73 11.03 -38.51
C VAL A 147 23.93 12.37 -39.21
N PHE A 148 24.61 12.38 -40.35
CA PHE A 148 24.95 13.56 -41.13
C PHE A 148 24.40 13.43 -42.55
N LYS A 149 23.85 14.51 -43.09
CA LYS A 149 23.23 14.48 -44.43
C LYS A 149 24.27 14.58 -45.55
N SER A 150 25.37 15.29 -45.29
CA SER A 150 26.48 15.51 -46.21
C SER A 150 27.83 15.35 -45.49
N GLU A 151 28.91 15.12 -46.26
CA GLU A 151 30.28 15.09 -45.74
C GLU A 151 30.73 16.45 -45.18
N GLU A 152 30.19 17.56 -45.72
CA GLU A 152 30.44 18.92 -45.22
C GLU A 152 29.84 19.12 -43.83
N ASP A 153 28.59 18.68 -43.61
CA ASP A 153 27.95 18.73 -42.29
C ASP A 153 28.70 17.90 -41.24
N GLN A 154 29.33 16.80 -41.68
CA GLN A 154 30.14 15.94 -40.82
C GLN A 154 31.44 16.64 -40.39
N GLN A 155 32.08 17.40 -41.28
CA GLN A 155 33.27 18.19 -40.94
C GLN A 155 32.94 19.40 -40.06
N GLU A 156 31.78 20.03 -40.27
CA GLU A 156 31.28 21.13 -39.42
C GLU A 156 30.69 20.65 -38.09
N GLY A 157 30.45 19.34 -37.92
CA GLY A 157 29.89 18.75 -36.70
C GLY A 157 28.41 19.06 -36.48
N LYS A 158 27.64 19.32 -37.55
CA LYS A 158 26.19 19.62 -37.49
C LYS A 158 25.37 18.33 -37.71
N PRO A 159 24.79 17.73 -36.65
CA PRO A 159 23.99 16.52 -36.80
C PRO A 159 22.66 16.80 -37.50
N ALA A 160 22.16 15.83 -38.26
CA ALA A 160 20.87 15.89 -38.94
C ALA A 160 19.68 15.94 -37.96
N TYR A 161 19.86 15.36 -36.77
CA TYR A 161 18.85 15.31 -35.71
C TYR A 161 19.44 15.82 -34.41
N GLN A 162 18.71 16.70 -33.73
CA GLN A 162 19.12 17.24 -32.44
C GLN A 162 18.68 16.30 -31.31
N VAL A 163 19.65 15.83 -30.53
CA VAL A 163 19.45 15.01 -29.33
C VAL A 163 19.93 15.79 -28.12
N GLU A 164 19.20 15.68 -27.01
CA GLU A 164 19.51 16.37 -25.76
C GLU A 164 20.86 15.90 -25.17
N SER A 165 21.62 16.83 -24.60
CA SER A 165 22.91 16.53 -24.00
C SER A 165 22.78 15.76 -22.67
N CYS A 166 23.81 15.00 -22.30
CA CYS A 166 23.85 14.24 -21.05
C CYS A 166 23.69 15.16 -19.82
N THR A 167 24.31 16.34 -19.88
CA THR A 167 24.21 17.36 -18.83
C THR A 167 22.80 17.91 -18.67
N GLU A 168 22.05 18.06 -19.77
CA GLU A 168 20.67 18.54 -19.72
C GLU A 168 19.74 17.45 -19.18
N PHE A 169 19.95 16.20 -19.60
CA PHE A 169 19.25 15.05 -19.04
C PHE A 169 19.37 14.96 -17.52
N TYR A 170 20.57 15.08 -16.97
CA TYR A 170 20.74 15.03 -15.50
C TYR A 170 20.15 16.24 -14.78
N LYS A 171 20.09 17.43 -15.42
CA LYS A 171 19.38 18.59 -14.85
C LYS A 171 17.87 18.35 -14.79
N ASP A 172 17.30 17.81 -15.86
CA ASP A 172 15.88 17.47 -15.93
C ASP A 172 15.53 16.34 -14.95
N LEU A 173 16.42 15.34 -14.83
CA LEU A 173 16.29 14.24 -13.87
C LEU A 173 16.30 14.77 -12.42
N ASP A 174 17.25 15.64 -12.08
CA ASP A 174 17.37 16.26 -10.75
C ASP A 174 16.16 17.13 -10.40
N TYR A 175 15.61 17.84 -11.39
CA TYR A 175 14.36 18.59 -11.23
C TYR A 175 13.20 17.68 -10.81
N ILE A 176 13.01 16.55 -11.51
CA ILE A 176 11.94 15.61 -11.16
C ILE A 176 12.23 14.95 -9.80
N LEU A 177 13.46 14.53 -9.54
CA LEU A 177 13.85 13.94 -8.25
C LEU A 177 13.59 14.88 -7.07
N THR A 178 13.85 16.17 -7.25
CA THR A 178 13.55 17.21 -6.27
C THR A 178 12.04 17.37 -6.09
N ALA A 179 11.29 17.45 -7.19
CA ALA A 179 9.83 17.58 -7.17
C ALA A 179 9.12 16.39 -6.51
N ILE A 180 9.57 15.15 -6.77
CA ILE A 180 8.96 13.96 -6.14
C ILE A 180 9.39 13.78 -4.69
N SER A 181 10.52 14.37 -4.28
CA SER A 181 11.05 14.29 -2.91
C SER A 181 10.44 15.35 -1.99
N ASP A 182 9.91 16.43 -2.58
CA ASP A 182 9.23 17.52 -1.89
C ASP A 182 8.01 17.04 -1.07
N GLY A 183 7.91 17.52 0.18
CA GLY A 183 6.89 17.07 1.15
C GLY A 183 5.46 17.44 0.76
N PRO A 184 5.17 18.71 0.41
CA PRO A 184 3.91 19.14 -0.18
C PRO A 184 3.52 18.36 -1.43
N SER A 185 4.45 18.17 -2.37
CA SER A 185 4.20 17.41 -3.61
C SER A 185 3.81 15.94 -3.34
N LYS A 186 4.50 15.28 -2.40
CA LYS A 186 4.14 13.92 -1.92
C LYS A 186 2.74 13.87 -1.33
N SER A 187 2.43 14.82 -0.44
CA SER A 187 1.14 14.87 0.26
C SER A 187 -0.01 15.15 -0.71
N PHE A 188 0.21 16.05 -1.66
CA PHE A 188 -0.73 16.36 -2.72
C PHE A 188 -1.02 15.14 -3.59
N ALA A 189 0.03 14.51 -4.14
CA ALA A 189 -0.12 13.32 -4.97
C ALA A 189 -0.78 12.17 -4.22
N PHE A 190 -0.42 11.94 -2.94
CA PHE A 190 -1.07 10.93 -2.11
C PHE A 190 -2.57 11.18 -1.95
N ARG A 191 -3.00 12.44 -1.72
CA ARG A 191 -4.42 12.80 -1.65
C ARG A 191 -5.13 12.58 -2.98
N ARG A 192 -4.49 12.90 -4.12
CA ARG A 192 -5.06 12.61 -5.46
C ARG A 192 -5.19 11.12 -5.71
N LEU A 193 -4.19 10.31 -5.36
CA LEU A 193 -4.25 8.86 -5.51
C LEU A 193 -5.33 8.23 -4.62
N ARG A 194 -5.49 8.70 -3.37
CA ARG A 194 -6.59 8.27 -2.51
C ARG A 194 -7.96 8.66 -3.07
N TYR A 195 -8.07 9.82 -3.69
CA TYR A 195 -9.29 10.22 -4.39
C TYR A 195 -9.63 9.23 -5.53
N LEU A 196 -8.63 8.81 -6.33
CA LEU A 196 -8.83 7.81 -7.38
C LEU A 196 -9.28 6.45 -6.81
N ASP A 197 -8.67 6.01 -5.69
CA ASP A 197 -9.08 4.78 -4.99
C ASP A 197 -10.56 4.86 -4.59
N SER A 198 -10.96 5.93 -3.90
CA SER A 198 -12.35 6.11 -3.44
C SER A 198 -13.35 6.25 -4.60
N LYS A 199 -12.96 6.93 -5.69
CA LYS A 199 -13.80 7.08 -6.88
C LYS A 199 -14.05 5.73 -7.55
N TRP A 200 -13.02 4.86 -7.61
CA TRP A 200 -13.14 3.51 -8.15
C TRP A 200 -14.10 2.64 -7.32
N GLN A 201 -13.96 2.67 -6.00
CA GLN A 201 -14.84 1.90 -5.11
C GLN A 201 -16.31 2.33 -5.27
N MET A 202 -16.56 3.63 -5.32
CA MET A 202 -17.90 4.15 -5.61
C MET A 202 -18.41 3.71 -6.99
N TYR A 203 -17.55 3.73 -8.01
CA TYR A 203 -17.91 3.30 -9.36
C TYR A 203 -18.37 1.84 -9.41
N ILE A 204 -17.60 0.93 -8.80
CA ILE A 204 -17.92 -0.50 -8.77
C ILE A 204 -19.24 -0.74 -8.02
N LEU A 205 -19.42 -0.14 -6.83
CA LEU A 205 -20.66 -0.29 -6.05
C LEU A 205 -21.92 0.14 -6.83
N LEU A 206 -21.79 1.12 -7.73
CA LEU A 206 -22.92 1.65 -8.51
C LEU A 206 -23.14 0.90 -9.84
N ASN A 207 -22.09 0.36 -10.47
CA ASN A 207 -22.14 -0.06 -11.87
C ASN A 207 -21.81 -1.55 -12.12
N GLU A 208 -21.37 -2.31 -11.12
CA GLU A 208 -20.95 -3.71 -11.30
C GLU A 208 -22.01 -4.58 -12.00
N PHE A 209 -23.28 -4.47 -11.58
CA PHE A 209 -24.38 -5.20 -12.21
C PHE A 209 -24.58 -4.82 -13.68
N GLN A 210 -24.39 -3.54 -14.02
CA GLN A 210 -24.50 -3.06 -15.39
C GLN A 210 -23.33 -3.55 -16.24
N GLU A 211 -22.11 -3.55 -15.72
CA GLU A 211 -20.94 -4.10 -16.41
C GLU A 211 -21.12 -5.59 -16.72
N LEU A 212 -21.62 -6.35 -15.75
CA LEU A 212 -21.90 -7.76 -15.92
C LEU A 212 -23.00 -8.00 -16.97
N ALA A 213 -24.05 -7.18 -16.95
CA ALA A 213 -25.10 -7.25 -17.96
C ALA A 213 -24.57 -6.91 -19.36
N ASP A 214 -23.70 -5.91 -19.47
CA ASP A 214 -23.11 -5.47 -20.73
C ASP A 214 -22.11 -6.48 -21.31
N SER A 215 -21.28 -7.11 -20.47
CA SER A 215 -20.42 -8.21 -20.93
C SER A 215 -21.26 -9.41 -21.42
N LYS A 216 -22.36 -9.74 -20.74
CA LYS A 216 -23.28 -10.81 -21.17
C LYS A 216 -24.01 -10.50 -22.49
N ARG A 217 -24.10 -9.23 -22.92
CA ARG A 217 -24.67 -8.85 -24.22
C ARG A 217 -23.77 -9.26 -25.39
N VAL A 218 -22.51 -9.63 -25.15
CA VAL A 218 -21.56 -10.09 -26.17
C VAL A 218 -21.43 -11.62 -26.09
N PRO A 219 -22.34 -12.41 -26.71
CA PRO A 219 -22.42 -13.86 -26.50
C PRO A 219 -21.21 -14.66 -27.01
N HIS A 220 -20.37 -14.06 -27.86
CA HIS A 220 -19.21 -14.73 -28.49
C HIS A 220 -17.86 -14.32 -27.89
N ARG A 221 -17.83 -13.47 -26.85
CA ARG A 221 -16.58 -13.08 -26.18
C ARG A 221 -16.68 -13.27 -24.69
N ASP A 222 -15.60 -13.84 -24.17
CA ASP A 222 -15.30 -13.99 -22.76
C ASP A 222 -13.80 -13.79 -22.57
N PHE A 223 -13.31 -13.95 -21.35
CA PHE A 223 -11.89 -13.83 -21.07
C PHE A 223 -11.03 -14.77 -21.94
N TYR A 224 -11.45 -16.01 -22.22
CA TYR A 224 -10.68 -16.98 -23.00
C TYR A 224 -10.55 -16.59 -24.48
N ASN A 225 -11.58 -15.94 -25.03
CA ASN A 225 -11.63 -15.52 -26.43
C ASN A 225 -11.10 -14.10 -26.68
N VAL A 226 -10.70 -13.36 -25.64
CA VAL A 226 -10.04 -12.05 -25.81
C VAL A 226 -8.55 -12.25 -26.06
N ARG A 227 -8.00 -11.46 -26.99
CA ARG A 227 -6.56 -11.45 -27.27
C ARG A 227 -5.80 -10.87 -26.09
N LYS A 228 -4.77 -11.58 -25.66
CA LYS A 228 -3.89 -11.18 -24.57
C LYS A 228 -2.44 -11.42 -24.97
N VAL A 229 -1.58 -10.48 -24.63
CA VAL A 229 -0.17 -10.49 -24.98
C VAL A 229 0.62 -10.61 -23.70
N ASP A 230 1.52 -11.58 -23.65
CA ASP A 230 2.55 -11.60 -22.63
C ASP A 230 3.59 -10.53 -22.96
N THR A 231 3.46 -9.39 -22.28
CA THR A 231 4.26 -8.20 -22.53
C THR A 231 5.62 -8.29 -21.90
N HIS A 232 5.92 -9.28 -21.04
CA HIS A 232 7.22 -9.44 -20.36
C HIS A 232 7.59 -10.91 -20.12
N VAL A 233 8.46 -11.46 -20.99
CA VAL A 233 8.98 -12.84 -20.91
C VAL A 233 10.43 -12.94 -21.39
N HIS A 234 11.29 -13.57 -20.59
CA HIS A 234 12.64 -13.93 -21.02
C HIS A 234 12.63 -15.17 -21.93
N HIS A 235 13.26 -15.08 -23.11
CA HIS A 235 13.26 -16.16 -24.10
C HIS A 235 13.86 -17.46 -23.56
N SER A 236 14.97 -17.37 -22.82
CA SER A 236 15.65 -18.57 -22.28
C SER A 236 14.81 -19.37 -21.29
N SER A 237 13.77 -18.76 -20.70
CA SER A 237 12.90 -19.32 -19.68
C SER A 237 11.43 -19.36 -20.12
N CYS A 238 11.14 -19.18 -21.40
CA CYS A 238 9.76 -19.14 -21.91
C CYS A 238 9.05 -20.50 -21.88
N MET A 239 9.77 -21.59 -21.59
CA MET A 239 9.30 -22.97 -21.62
C MET A 239 9.02 -23.50 -20.20
N ASN A 240 8.08 -24.44 -20.08
CA ASN A 240 7.83 -25.13 -18.80
C ASN A 240 8.93 -26.19 -18.54
N GLN A 241 9.30 -26.42 -17.27
CA GLN A 241 10.28 -27.43 -16.86
C GLN A 241 9.97 -28.84 -17.35
N LYS A 242 8.69 -29.23 -17.32
CA LYS A 242 8.27 -30.55 -17.83
C LYS A 242 8.55 -30.68 -19.32
N HIS A 243 8.39 -29.59 -20.07
CA HIS A 243 8.68 -29.56 -21.50
C HIS A 243 10.19 -29.65 -21.74
N LEU A 244 10.99 -28.85 -21.03
CA LEU A 244 12.46 -28.89 -21.10
C LEU A 244 13.00 -30.29 -20.76
N LEU A 245 12.53 -30.90 -19.67
CA LEU A 245 12.92 -32.25 -19.26
C LEU A 245 12.62 -33.27 -20.36
N ARG A 246 11.40 -33.23 -20.92
CA ARG A 246 10.99 -34.13 -22.01
C ARG A 246 11.87 -33.93 -23.23
N PHE A 247 12.23 -32.69 -23.55
CA PHE A 247 13.10 -32.36 -24.67
C PHE A 247 14.51 -32.93 -24.48
N ILE A 248 15.13 -32.71 -23.31
CA ILE A 248 16.44 -33.26 -22.97
C ILE A 248 16.45 -34.80 -23.08
N LYS A 249 15.44 -35.47 -22.50
CA LYS A 249 15.30 -36.94 -22.60
C LYS A 249 15.13 -37.40 -24.05
N SER A 250 14.36 -36.67 -24.86
CA SER A 250 14.16 -36.95 -26.28
C SER A 250 15.47 -36.84 -27.07
N LYS A 251 16.29 -35.81 -26.79
CA LYS A 251 17.60 -35.60 -27.44
C LYS A 251 18.61 -36.67 -27.06
N MET A 252 18.69 -37.02 -25.78
CA MET A 252 19.51 -38.15 -25.31
C MET A 252 19.14 -39.48 -26.00
N LYS A 253 17.86 -39.69 -26.30
CA LYS A 253 17.40 -40.92 -26.97
C LYS A 253 17.64 -40.91 -28.49
N LYS A 254 17.41 -39.77 -29.15
CA LYS A 254 17.45 -39.66 -30.63
C LYS A 254 18.82 -39.30 -31.18
N SER A 255 19.59 -38.49 -30.45
CA SER A 255 20.84 -37.88 -30.92
C SER A 255 21.95 -37.93 -29.85
N PRO A 256 22.28 -39.11 -29.28
CA PRO A 256 23.30 -39.21 -28.21
C PRO A 256 24.72 -38.87 -28.69
N ASN A 257 25.01 -39.07 -29.97
CA ASN A 257 26.34 -38.93 -30.57
C ASN A 257 26.62 -37.53 -31.14
N ASP A 258 25.68 -36.58 -31.01
CA ASP A 258 25.92 -35.20 -31.43
C ASP A 258 27.07 -34.62 -30.61
N VAL A 259 28.06 -34.02 -31.27
CA VAL A 259 29.14 -33.28 -30.60
C VAL A 259 28.59 -31.91 -30.19
N VAL A 260 28.52 -31.66 -28.87
CA VAL A 260 27.76 -30.53 -28.32
C VAL A 260 28.61 -29.47 -27.65
N ILE A 261 29.80 -29.83 -27.16
CA ILE A 261 30.69 -28.90 -26.45
C ILE A 261 32.15 -29.29 -26.70
N TYR A 262 33.02 -28.28 -26.80
CA TYR A 262 34.47 -28.45 -26.85
C TYR A 262 35.06 -27.89 -25.56
N ARG A 263 35.65 -28.76 -24.73
CA ARG A 263 36.22 -28.36 -23.44
C ARG A 263 37.36 -29.31 -23.05
N ASP A 264 38.34 -28.79 -22.33
CA ASP A 264 39.49 -29.56 -21.85
C ASP A 264 40.29 -30.26 -22.97
N GLY A 265 40.30 -29.64 -24.17
CA GLY A 265 41.00 -30.16 -25.35
C GLY A 265 40.23 -31.24 -26.12
N GLU A 266 39.08 -31.69 -25.64
CA GLU A 266 38.29 -32.77 -26.24
C GLU A 266 36.90 -32.32 -26.72
N TYR A 267 36.42 -32.99 -27.78
CA TYR A 267 35.06 -32.84 -28.28
C TYR A 267 34.15 -33.84 -27.57
N LEU A 268 33.25 -33.34 -26.72
CA LEU A 268 32.33 -34.19 -25.99
C LEU A 268 31.02 -34.35 -26.77
N THR A 269 30.59 -35.60 -26.92
CA THR A 269 29.24 -35.92 -27.39
C THR A 269 28.21 -35.65 -26.30
N LEU A 270 26.93 -35.50 -26.67
CA LEU A 270 25.86 -35.33 -25.70
C LEU A 270 25.86 -36.45 -24.65
N LYS A 271 26.04 -37.71 -25.08
CA LYS A 271 26.21 -38.86 -24.19
C LYS A 271 27.43 -38.72 -23.29
N GLY A 272 28.59 -38.34 -23.84
CA GLY A 272 29.82 -38.12 -23.08
C GLY A 272 29.68 -37.02 -22.01
N VAL A 273 28.92 -35.95 -22.28
CA VAL A 273 28.61 -34.91 -21.29
C VAL A 273 27.81 -35.48 -20.12
N PHE A 274 26.75 -36.25 -20.38
CA PHE A 274 25.94 -36.85 -19.32
C PHE A 274 26.72 -37.89 -18.50
N GLU A 275 27.55 -38.70 -19.16
CA GLU A 275 28.47 -39.64 -18.49
C GLU A 275 29.48 -38.91 -17.60
N SER A 276 30.02 -37.77 -18.05
CA SER A 276 30.95 -36.95 -17.25
C SER A 276 30.32 -36.35 -15.98
N LEU A 277 29.01 -36.15 -15.99
CA LEU A 277 28.24 -35.65 -14.85
C LEU A 277 27.74 -36.77 -13.93
N GLY A 278 27.98 -38.03 -14.29
CA GLY A 278 27.49 -39.19 -13.53
C GLY A 278 25.97 -39.35 -13.58
N LEU A 279 25.32 -38.87 -14.65
CA LEU A 279 23.86 -38.84 -14.77
C LEU A 279 23.39 -39.65 -15.98
N THR A 280 22.35 -40.45 -15.80
CA THR A 280 21.67 -41.10 -16.93
C THR A 280 20.37 -40.37 -17.29
N ALA A 281 19.87 -40.59 -18.51
CA ALA A 281 18.59 -40.02 -18.93
C ALA A 281 17.38 -40.54 -18.11
N TYR A 282 17.53 -41.68 -17.43
CA TYR A 282 16.50 -42.22 -16.54
C TYR A 282 16.43 -41.44 -15.22
N ASP A 283 17.58 -41.03 -14.69
CA ASP A 283 17.72 -40.36 -13.39
C ASP A 283 17.21 -38.90 -13.41
N LEU A 284 17.04 -38.32 -14.60
CA LEU A 284 16.52 -36.97 -14.75
C LEU A 284 15.02 -36.88 -14.37
N SER A 285 14.73 -36.23 -13.26
CA SER A 285 13.40 -35.77 -12.85
C SER A 285 13.30 -34.24 -12.88
N ILE A 286 12.09 -33.71 -12.65
CA ILE A 286 11.89 -32.25 -12.50
C ILE A 286 12.66 -31.74 -11.29
N ASP A 287 12.66 -32.49 -10.18
CA ASP A 287 13.37 -32.12 -8.96
C ASP A 287 14.90 -32.14 -9.15
N THR A 288 15.44 -33.08 -9.93
CA THR A 288 16.89 -33.10 -10.22
C THR A 288 17.33 -31.96 -11.13
N LEU A 289 16.43 -31.42 -11.97
CA LEU A 289 16.73 -30.23 -12.78
C LEU A 289 16.91 -29.01 -11.87
N ASP A 290 16.18 -28.95 -10.75
CA ASP A 290 16.23 -27.92 -9.70
C ASP A 290 16.17 -26.48 -10.23
N MET A 291 15.28 -26.25 -11.20
CA MET A 291 15.11 -24.95 -11.87
C MET A 291 13.99 -24.11 -11.27
N HIS A 292 13.19 -24.64 -10.34
CA HIS A 292 12.12 -23.88 -9.68
C HIS A 292 12.71 -22.93 -8.63
N ALA A 293 12.14 -21.73 -8.53
CA ALA A 293 12.47 -20.82 -7.45
C ALA A 293 11.84 -21.31 -6.14
N HIS A 294 12.67 -21.60 -5.13
CA HIS A 294 12.23 -22.02 -3.81
C HIS A 294 12.16 -20.81 -2.86
N LYS A 295 11.61 -21.00 -1.65
CA LYS A 295 11.48 -19.94 -0.63
C LYS A 295 12.82 -19.30 -0.23
N ASP A 296 13.94 -19.98 -0.45
CA ASP A 296 15.27 -19.49 -0.13
C ASP A 296 15.88 -18.57 -1.21
N SER A 297 15.20 -18.40 -2.35
CA SER A 297 15.53 -17.41 -3.39
C SER A 297 15.07 -15.99 -3.05
N PHE A 298 14.26 -15.83 -1.99
CA PHE A 298 13.74 -14.53 -1.56
C PHE A 298 14.88 -13.57 -1.19
N HIS A 299 14.97 -12.43 -1.88
CA HIS A 299 16.06 -11.44 -1.79
C HIS A 299 17.48 -11.98 -2.09
N ARG A 300 17.62 -13.15 -2.73
CA ARG A 300 18.91 -13.80 -3.03
C ARG A 300 19.07 -14.04 -4.53
N PHE A 301 19.40 -12.97 -5.26
CA PHE A 301 19.62 -12.99 -6.71
C PHE A 301 20.75 -13.92 -7.16
N ASP A 302 21.75 -14.14 -6.31
CA ASP A 302 22.82 -15.11 -6.56
C ASP A 302 22.26 -16.54 -6.69
N LYS A 303 21.39 -16.93 -5.76
CA LYS A 303 20.69 -18.22 -5.82
C LYS A 303 19.73 -18.30 -7.00
N PHE A 304 18.99 -17.23 -7.27
CA PHE A 304 18.10 -17.16 -8.44
C PHE A 304 18.85 -17.35 -9.77
N ASN A 305 20.00 -16.67 -9.94
CA ASN A 305 20.81 -16.81 -11.15
C ASN A 305 21.35 -18.23 -11.35
N LEU A 306 21.66 -18.94 -10.25
CA LEU A 306 22.06 -20.34 -10.28
C LEU A 306 20.93 -21.27 -10.75
N LYS A 307 19.65 -20.91 -10.50
CA LYS A 307 18.48 -21.68 -10.96
C LYS A 307 18.25 -21.64 -12.47
N TYR A 308 19.00 -20.83 -13.22
CA TYR A 308 19.03 -20.94 -14.69
C TYR A 308 19.97 -22.05 -15.18
N ASN A 309 20.77 -22.67 -14.31
CA ASN A 309 21.65 -23.78 -14.68
C ASN A 309 20.94 -25.11 -14.40
N PRO A 310 20.60 -25.92 -15.44
CA PRO A 310 20.02 -27.24 -15.22
C PRO A 310 20.93 -28.11 -14.36
N ILE A 311 20.38 -28.67 -13.27
CA ILE A 311 21.11 -29.53 -12.32
C ILE A 311 22.25 -28.76 -11.61
N GLY A 312 22.25 -27.42 -11.68
CA GLY A 312 23.33 -26.57 -11.18
C GLY A 312 24.58 -26.51 -12.08
N GLU A 313 24.58 -27.20 -13.23
CA GLU A 313 25.75 -27.29 -14.11
C GLU A 313 25.64 -26.31 -15.28
N SER A 314 26.68 -25.48 -15.48
CA SER A 314 26.69 -24.48 -16.55
C SER A 314 26.74 -25.09 -17.96
N ARG A 315 27.30 -26.29 -18.11
CA ARG A 315 27.43 -27.01 -19.39
C ARG A 315 26.07 -27.27 -20.03
N LEU A 316 25.11 -27.76 -19.26
CA LEU A 316 23.77 -28.07 -19.78
C LEU A 316 23.02 -26.80 -20.19
N ARG A 317 23.22 -25.70 -19.47
CA ARG A 317 22.70 -24.38 -19.86
C ARG A 317 23.28 -23.90 -21.17
N GLU A 318 24.59 -24.05 -21.38
CA GLU A 318 25.25 -23.68 -22.63
C GLU A 318 24.71 -24.48 -23.82
N ILE A 319 24.49 -25.78 -23.64
CA ILE A 319 24.02 -26.67 -24.71
C ILE A 319 22.54 -26.39 -25.06
N PHE A 320 21.67 -26.27 -24.06
CA PHE A 320 20.21 -26.25 -24.27
C PHE A 320 19.59 -24.86 -24.23
N MET A 321 20.21 -23.87 -23.57
CA MET A 321 19.59 -22.59 -23.24
C MET A 321 20.36 -21.36 -23.78
N LYS A 322 21.43 -21.56 -24.56
CA LYS A 322 22.17 -20.47 -25.23
C LYS A 322 21.97 -20.50 -26.75
N THR A 323 21.91 -19.31 -27.34
CA THR A 323 21.83 -19.08 -28.79
C THR A 323 23.20 -19.25 -29.45
N ASP A 324 24.25 -18.76 -28.80
CA ASP A 324 25.65 -18.90 -29.23
C ASP A 324 26.32 -20.03 -28.44
N ASN A 325 26.53 -21.17 -29.10
CA ASN A 325 27.23 -22.34 -28.58
C ASN A 325 27.86 -23.13 -29.73
N TYR A 326 28.56 -24.23 -29.42
CA TYR A 326 29.27 -25.04 -30.43
C TYR A 326 28.36 -25.58 -31.56
N ILE A 327 27.08 -25.89 -31.26
CA ILE A 327 26.09 -26.35 -32.24
C ILE A 327 25.24 -25.20 -32.82
N HIS A 328 25.71 -23.96 -32.70
CA HIS A 328 25.04 -22.75 -33.17
C HIS A 328 23.58 -22.64 -32.69
N GLY A 329 23.31 -22.98 -31.43
CA GLY A 329 22.02 -22.83 -30.79
C GLY A 329 20.91 -23.73 -31.36
N ARG A 330 21.26 -24.79 -32.09
CA ARG A 330 20.29 -25.70 -32.74
C ARG A 330 19.23 -26.24 -31.77
N TYR A 331 19.63 -26.75 -30.61
CA TYR A 331 18.69 -27.31 -29.64
C TYR A 331 17.74 -26.27 -29.05
N LEU A 332 18.24 -25.07 -28.74
CA LEU A 332 17.40 -23.96 -28.29
C LEU A 332 16.40 -23.54 -29.37
N ALA A 333 16.81 -23.54 -30.65
CA ALA A 333 15.92 -23.22 -31.76
C ALA A 333 14.81 -24.28 -31.93
N GLU A 334 15.16 -25.55 -31.81
CA GLU A 334 14.20 -26.66 -31.92
C GLU A 334 13.15 -26.63 -30.78
N ILE A 335 13.55 -26.39 -29.53
CA ILE A 335 12.58 -26.25 -28.43
C ILE A 335 11.75 -24.97 -28.57
N THR A 336 12.35 -23.88 -29.04
CA THR A 336 11.61 -22.63 -29.32
C THR A 336 10.53 -22.87 -30.37
N LYS A 337 10.78 -23.66 -31.42
CA LYS A 337 9.74 -24.04 -32.39
C LYS A 337 8.60 -24.82 -31.78
N GLU A 338 8.88 -25.74 -30.86
CA GLU A 338 7.83 -26.48 -30.15
C GLU A 338 6.96 -25.51 -29.32
N VAL A 339 7.58 -24.57 -28.58
CA VAL A 339 6.86 -23.56 -27.78
C VAL A 339 6.05 -22.62 -28.66
N VAL A 340 6.63 -22.15 -29.77
CA VAL A 340 5.93 -21.29 -30.75
C VAL A 340 4.74 -22.01 -31.37
N SER A 341 4.88 -23.29 -31.71
CA SER A 341 3.78 -24.10 -32.24
C SER A 341 2.66 -24.27 -31.22
N ASP A 342 2.99 -24.48 -29.94
CA ASP A 342 2.01 -24.50 -28.85
C ASP A 342 1.31 -23.13 -28.72
N LEU A 343 2.04 -22.02 -28.82
CA LEU A 343 1.48 -20.67 -28.77
C LEU A 343 0.58 -20.34 -29.97
N GLU A 344 0.90 -20.84 -31.16
CA GLU A 344 0.05 -20.72 -32.36
C GLU A 344 -1.24 -21.54 -32.25
N SER A 345 -1.15 -22.72 -31.62
CA SER A 345 -2.33 -23.54 -31.31
C SER A 345 -3.25 -22.82 -30.33
N SER A 346 -2.68 -22.10 -29.35
CA SER A 346 -3.40 -21.20 -28.46
C SER A 346 -3.71 -19.87 -29.17
N LYS A 347 -4.72 -19.90 -30.04
CA LYS A 347 -5.12 -18.80 -30.93
C LYS A 347 -5.07 -17.41 -30.29
N TYR A 348 -5.47 -17.26 -29.02
CA TYR A 348 -5.69 -15.97 -28.32
C TYR A 348 -4.51 -15.42 -27.53
N GLN A 349 -3.41 -16.16 -27.44
CA GLN A 349 -2.21 -15.77 -26.70
C GLN A 349 -1.10 -15.35 -27.67
N ALA A 350 -0.38 -14.29 -27.34
CA ALA A 350 0.81 -13.83 -28.04
C ALA A 350 1.90 -13.48 -27.01
N ALA A 351 3.16 -13.43 -27.42
CA ALA A 351 4.27 -13.21 -26.49
C ALA A 351 5.38 -12.33 -27.08
N GLU A 352 5.94 -11.48 -26.24
CA GLU A 352 7.13 -10.68 -26.55
C GLU A 352 8.35 -11.28 -25.88
N TYR A 353 9.13 -12.06 -26.62
CA TYR A 353 10.30 -12.71 -26.06
C TYR A 353 11.52 -11.79 -26.02
N ARG A 354 12.18 -11.74 -24.86
CA ARG A 354 13.45 -11.02 -24.67
C ARG A 354 14.62 -11.91 -25.01
N VAL A 355 15.45 -11.49 -25.94
CA VAL A 355 16.70 -12.17 -26.30
C VAL A 355 17.88 -11.27 -25.96
N SER A 356 18.89 -11.84 -25.30
CA SER A 356 20.00 -11.05 -24.78
C SER A 356 21.08 -10.79 -25.84
N ILE A 357 21.59 -9.56 -25.86
CA ILE A 357 22.83 -9.16 -26.53
C ILE A 357 23.72 -8.48 -25.48
N TYR A 358 24.94 -8.97 -25.33
CA TYR A 358 25.88 -8.54 -24.30
C TYR A 358 26.78 -7.39 -24.75
N GLY A 359 26.99 -7.21 -26.06
CA GLY A 359 27.90 -6.19 -26.61
C GLY A 359 29.37 -6.58 -26.50
N ARG A 360 29.68 -7.89 -26.44
CA ARG A 360 31.07 -8.37 -26.28
C ARG A 360 31.89 -8.27 -27.56
N ALA A 361 31.21 -8.43 -28.68
CA ALA A 361 31.79 -8.39 -30.01
C ALA A 361 30.77 -7.77 -30.97
N SER A 362 31.26 -7.11 -32.03
CA SER A 362 30.41 -6.50 -33.05
C SER A 362 29.62 -7.53 -33.86
N ASP A 363 30.12 -8.76 -33.97
CA ASP A 363 29.50 -9.87 -34.71
C ASP A 363 28.35 -10.57 -33.96
N GLU A 364 28.06 -10.16 -32.72
CA GLU A 364 27.03 -10.76 -31.87
C GLU A 364 25.63 -10.58 -32.48
N TRP A 365 25.36 -9.41 -33.08
CA TRP A 365 24.11 -9.15 -33.80
C TRP A 365 23.92 -10.09 -35.00
N ASP A 366 24.97 -10.32 -35.78
CA ASP A 366 24.91 -11.17 -36.96
C ASP A 366 24.75 -12.64 -36.59
N LYS A 367 25.43 -13.10 -35.53
CA LYS A 367 25.23 -14.46 -34.99
C LYS A 367 23.79 -14.67 -34.57
N LEU A 368 23.21 -13.71 -33.83
CA LEU A 368 21.83 -13.81 -33.38
C LEU A 368 20.85 -13.77 -34.57
N ALA A 369 21.07 -12.86 -35.52
CA ALA A 369 20.23 -12.76 -36.71
C ALA A 369 20.27 -14.04 -37.54
N LYS A 370 21.47 -14.58 -37.80
CA LYS A 370 21.64 -15.88 -38.47
C LYS A 370 20.93 -17.00 -37.74
N TRP A 371 21.02 -17.03 -36.41
CA TRP A 371 20.30 -18.02 -35.60
C TRP A 371 18.79 -17.95 -35.82
N VAL A 372 18.17 -16.76 -35.83
CA VAL A 372 16.73 -16.59 -36.08
C VAL A 372 16.36 -16.95 -37.51
N VAL A 373 17.10 -16.42 -38.51
CA VAL A 373 16.82 -16.57 -39.94
C VAL A 373 17.00 -18.02 -40.38
N HIS A 374 18.16 -18.62 -40.12
CA HIS A 374 18.47 -19.99 -40.57
C HIS A 374 17.55 -21.02 -39.92
N ASN A 375 17.19 -20.81 -38.65
CA ASN A 375 16.24 -21.69 -37.98
C ASN A 375 14.78 -21.36 -38.31
N LYS A 376 14.47 -20.30 -39.07
CA LYS A 376 13.08 -19.91 -39.41
C LYS A 376 12.21 -19.68 -38.16
N LEU A 377 12.72 -18.97 -37.17
CA LEU A 377 12.02 -18.69 -35.91
C LEU A 377 11.07 -17.48 -36.03
N TYR A 378 10.16 -17.55 -37.00
CA TYR A 378 9.16 -16.50 -37.25
C TYR A 378 7.77 -17.02 -36.93
N SER A 379 6.99 -16.22 -36.20
CA SER A 379 5.61 -16.53 -35.87
C SER A 379 4.74 -15.27 -35.87
N PRO A 380 3.46 -15.37 -36.25
CA PRO A 380 2.49 -14.31 -36.06
C PRO A 380 2.36 -13.83 -34.61
N ASN A 381 2.41 -14.78 -33.68
CA ASN A 381 2.10 -14.58 -32.27
C ASN A 381 3.34 -14.19 -31.46
N VAL A 382 4.52 -14.09 -32.08
CA VAL A 382 5.77 -13.76 -31.40
C VAL A 382 6.42 -12.52 -32.01
N ARG A 383 6.92 -11.67 -31.13
CA ARG A 383 7.82 -10.57 -31.47
C ARG A 383 8.99 -10.53 -30.49
N TRP A 384 10.07 -9.88 -30.90
CA TRP A 384 11.33 -9.90 -30.17
C TRP A 384 11.62 -8.55 -29.53
N LEU A 385 12.09 -8.58 -28.27
CA LEU A 385 12.77 -7.46 -27.63
C LEU A 385 14.22 -7.83 -27.40
N VAL A 386 15.12 -6.89 -27.63
CA VAL A 386 16.55 -7.08 -27.39
C VAL A 386 16.87 -6.63 -25.98
N GLN A 387 17.28 -7.58 -25.17
CA GLN A 387 17.67 -7.35 -23.79
C GLN A 387 19.17 -7.08 -23.72
N VAL A 388 19.56 -6.01 -23.04
CA VAL A 388 20.94 -5.59 -22.87
C VAL A 388 21.30 -5.69 -21.38
N PRO A 389 22.05 -6.73 -20.97
CA PRO A 389 22.51 -6.86 -19.59
C PRO A 389 23.54 -5.78 -19.22
N ARG A 390 23.35 -5.07 -18.11
CA ARG A 390 24.27 -4.00 -17.62
C ARG A 390 25.53 -4.58 -16.95
N LEU A 391 26.35 -5.32 -17.70
CA LEU A 391 27.52 -6.04 -17.17
C LEU A 391 28.85 -5.45 -17.69
N TYR A 392 29.00 -4.13 -17.67
CA TYR A 392 30.22 -3.48 -18.16
C TYR A 392 31.45 -3.86 -17.33
N ASN A 393 31.30 -4.01 -16.02
CA ASN A 393 32.36 -4.47 -15.12
C ASN A 393 32.99 -5.83 -15.51
N VAL A 394 32.23 -6.70 -16.17
CA VAL A 394 32.69 -8.03 -16.61
C VAL A 394 33.32 -7.98 -18.00
N TYR A 395 32.64 -7.33 -18.95
CA TYR A 395 33.01 -7.44 -20.38
C TYR A 395 33.75 -6.22 -20.94
N LYS A 396 33.77 -5.07 -20.24
CA LYS A 396 34.31 -3.78 -20.73
C LYS A 396 33.94 -3.55 -22.20
N ALA A 397 32.62 -3.62 -22.45
CA ALA A 397 32.02 -3.94 -23.74
C ALA A 397 32.35 -2.96 -24.89
N SER A 398 32.31 -3.51 -26.11
CA SER A 398 32.40 -2.85 -27.41
C SER A 398 31.06 -2.27 -27.89
N ASP A 399 31.05 -1.46 -28.96
CA ASP A 399 29.89 -0.70 -29.43
C ASP A 399 28.67 -1.55 -29.83
N LEU A 400 27.60 -1.50 -29.03
CA LEU A 400 26.33 -2.22 -29.25
C LEU A 400 25.54 -1.71 -30.46
N PHE A 401 25.59 -0.40 -30.73
CA PHE A 401 24.72 0.25 -31.70
C PHE A 401 25.32 0.34 -33.10
N GLU A 402 26.63 0.22 -33.26
CA GLU A 402 27.29 0.36 -34.56
C GLU A 402 26.69 -0.54 -35.65
N PRO A 403 26.49 -1.86 -35.42
CA PRO A 403 25.93 -2.74 -36.44
C PRO A 403 24.52 -2.31 -36.88
N LEU A 404 23.74 -1.70 -35.99
CA LEU A 404 22.39 -1.21 -36.30
C LEU A 404 22.42 0.03 -37.18
N PHE A 405 23.40 0.92 -37.01
CA PHE A 405 23.62 2.06 -37.90
C PHE A 405 24.16 1.60 -39.25
N GLN A 406 25.09 0.63 -39.28
CA GLN A 406 25.60 0.04 -40.52
C GLN A 406 24.46 -0.58 -41.36
N VAL A 407 23.56 -1.36 -40.76
CA VAL A 407 22.39 -1.93 -41.46
C VAL A 407 21.39 -0.87 -41.89
N THR A 408 21.20 0.17 -41.07
CA THR A 408 20.34 1.30 -41.45
C THR A 408 20.95 2.11 -42.61
N LYS A 409 22.28 2.21 -42.74
CA LYS A 409 22.97 2.81 -43.90
C LYS A 409 22.84 1.92 -45.12
N ASP A 410 23.29 0.68 -44.99
CA ASP A 410 23.34 -0.32 -46.04
C ASP A 410 22.83 -1.69 -45.55
N PRO A 411 21.58 -2.06 -45.85
CA PRO A 411 21.02 -3.36 -45.50
C PRO A 411 21.71 -4.54 -46.19
N GLN A 412 22.47 -4.32 -47.28
CA GLN A 412 23.21 -5.39 -47.95
C GLN A 412 24.45 -5.82 -47.17
N SER A 413 24.97 -4.95 -46.28
CA SER A 413 26.10 -5.29 -45.41
C SER A 413 25.78 -6.46 -44.48
N HIS A 414 24.59 -6.42 -43.85
CA HIS A 414 24.10 -7.48 -42.97
C HIS A 414 22.64 -7.83 -43.29
N PRO A 415 22.42 -8.69 -44.31
CA PRO A 415 21.07 -8.98 -44.82
C PRO A 415 20.20 -9.73 -43.81
N ASP A 416 20.77 -10.72 -43.11
CA ASP A 416 20.07 -11.50 -42.08
C ASP A 416 19.63 -10.61 -40.91
N LEU A 417 20.50 -9.67 -40.52
CA LEU A 417 20.21 -8.71 -39.46
C LEU A 417 19.06 -7.78 -39.85
N TYR A 418 19.05 -7.27 -41.08
CA TYR A 418 17.91 -6.50 -41.57
C TYR A 418 16.58 -7.28 -41.49
N MET A 419 16.58 -8.56 -41.90
CA MET A 419 15.39 -9.41 -41.81
C MET A 419 14.95 -9.64 -40.37
N PHE A 420 15.88 -9.91 -39.46
CA PHE A 420 15.59 -10.06 -38.04
C PHE A 420 14.98 -8.79 -37.45
N LEU A 421 15.56 -7.62 -37.74
CA LEU A 421 15.12 -6.34 -37.22
C LEU A 421 13.67 -5.99 -37.59
N GLN A 422 13.12 -6.51 -38.71
CA GLN A 422 11.70 -6.33 -39.06
C GLN A 422 10.74 -6.90 -38.02
N ARG A 423 11.19 -7.87 -37.20
CA ARG A 423 10.40 -8.49 -36.13
C ARG A 423 10.82 -8.06 -34.73
N VAL A 424 11.85 -7.23 -34.61
CA VAL A 424 12.29 -6.62 -33.35
C VAL A 424 11.46 -5.38 -33.08
N ILE A 425 10.90 -5.30 -31.88
CA ILE A 425 10.07 -4.18 -31.42
C ILE A 425 10.90 -3.12 -30.72
N GLY A 426 11.89 -3.53 -29.93
CA GLY A 426 12.49 -2.61 -28.97
C GLY A 426 13.61 -3.19 -28.13
N PHE A 427 14.08 -2.37 -27.20
CA PHE A 427 15.19 -2.64 -26.32
C PHE A 427 14.74 -2.65 -24.86
N ASP A 428 15.39 -3.51 -24.09
CA ASP A 428 15.17 -3.73 -22.67
C ASP A 428 16.52 -3.72 -21.95
N SER A 429 16.64 -2.92 -20.88
CA SER A 429 17.87 -2.84 -20.07
C SER A 429 17.67 -3.66 -18.81
N VAL A 430 18.59 -4.58 -18.51
CA VAL A 430 18.42 -5.55 -17.40
C VAL A 430 19.70 -5.72 -16.60
N ASP A 431 19.58 -5.78 -15.28
CA ASP A 431 20.57 -6.32 -14.32
C ASP A 431 19.87 -6.41 -12.98
N ASP A 432 20.51 -7.00 -11.99
CA ASP A 432 20.10 -6.97 -10.59
C ASP A 432 20.02 -5.52 -10.09
N GLU A 433 18.80 -4.98 -10.05
CA GLU A 433 18.51 -3.62 -9.58
C GLU A 433 18.83 -3.41 -8.09
N SER A 434 19.03 -4.48 -7.30
CA SER A 434 19.34 -4.35 -5.87
C SER A 434 20.80 -4.01 -5.58
N LYS A 435 21.69 -4.12 -6.57
CA LYS A 435 23.09 -3.72 -6.42
C LYS A 435 23.19 -2.21 -6.19
N VAL A 436 23.92 -1.83 -5.15
CA VAL A 436 24.11 -0.42 -4.82
C VAL A 436 24.98 0.25 -5.87
N GLU A 437 24.43 1.24 -6.56
CA GLU A 437 25.15 2.08 -7.50
C GLU A 437 25.62 3.36 -6.78
N ARG A 438 26.86 3.79 -7.00
CA ARG A 438 27.36 5.05 -6.43
C ARG A 438 26.97 6.20 -7.35
N ALA A 439 26.09 7.09 -6.88
CA ALA A 439 25.85 8.37 -7.52
C ALA A 439 27.13 9.23 -7.44
N THR A 440 27.96 9.17 -8.48
CA THR A 440 29.28 9.81 -8.49
C THR A 440 29.25 11.02 -9.41
N PHE A 441 29.03 12.21 -8.83
CA PHE A 441 29.16 13.54 -9.44
C PHE A 441 28.18 13.90 -10.59
N ARG A 442 27.90 15.21 -10.71
CA ARG A 442 27.02 15.81 -11.74
C ARG A 442 27.54 15.69 -13.18
N ASN A 443 28.82 15.34 -13.34
CA ASN A 443 29.48 15.21 -14.63
C ASN A 443 30.08 13.81 -14.75
N TYR A 444 29.35 12.90 -15.40
CA TYR A 444 29.90 11.59 -15.75
C TYR A 444 30.85 11.70 -16.94
N PRO A 445 31.93 10.89 -16.99
CA PRO A 445 32.78 10.83 -18.17
C PRO A 445 32.03 10.25 -19.37
N LEU A 446 32.52 10.54 -20.58
CA LEU A 446 31.97 9.97 -21.80
C LEU A 446 32.19 8.44 -21.81
N PRO A 447 31.39 7.67 -22.58
CA PRO A 447 31.50 6.21 -22.59
C PRO A 447 32.89 5.71 -22.96
N LYS A 448 33.60 6.44 -23.84
CA LYS A 448 34.99 6.15 -24.24
C LYS A 448 36.00 6.37 -23.12
N ASP A 449 35.74 7.32 -22.24
CA ASP A 449 36.63 7.71 -21.15
C ASP A 449 36.34 6.92 -19.85
N TRP A 450 35.24 6.17 -19.82
CA TRP A 450 34.90 5.31 -18.69
C TRP A 450 35.86 4.12 -18.63
N THR A 451 36.89 4.22 -17.80
CA THR A 451 37.92 3.17 -17.63
C THR A 451 37.90 2.52 -16.25
N HIS A 452 37.04 3.01 -15.35
CA HIS A 452 36.90 2.52 -13.99
C HIS A 452 36.37 1.08 -13.94
N SER A 453 36.75 0.34 -12.88
CA SER A 453 36.29 -1.04 -12.64
C SER A 453 34.81 -1.12 -12.25
N ASN A 454 34.23 -0.01 -11.80
CA ASN A 454 32.84 0.05 -11.36
C ASN A 454 31.91 0.11 -12.57
N ASN A 455 30.74 -0.49 -12.42
CA ASN A 455 29.68 -0.42 -13.42
C ASN A 455 29.14 1.02 -13.51
N PRO A 456 28.85 1.56 -14.70
CA PRO A 456 28.10 2.81 -14.84
C PRO A 456 26.71 2.69 -14.18
N PRO A 457 26.15 3.79 -13.67
CA PRO A 457 24.83 3.76 -13.04
C PRO A 457 23.71 3.55 -14.07
N TYR A 458 22.54 3.11 -13.62
CA TYR A 458 21.38 2.79 -14.43
C TYR A 458 20.91 3.99 -15.28
N SER A 459 20.85 5.18 -14.69
CA SER A 459 20.49 6.41 -15.39
C SER A 459 21.44 6.73 -16.55
N TYR A 460 22.72 6.39 -16.41
CA TYR A 460 23.72 6.53 -17.47
C TYR A 460 23.47 5.55 -18.63
N TYR A 461 23.23 4.27 -18.31
CA TYR A 461 22.87 3.26 -19.29
C TYR A 461 21.63 3.65 -20.08
N LEU A 462 20.55 4.05 -19.38
CA LEU A 462 19.32 4.45 -20.02
C LEU A 462 19.50 5.67 -20.92
N TYR A 463 20.25 6.69 -20.49
CA TYR A 463 20.50 7.87 -21.31
C TYR A 463 21.22 7.51 -22.62
N TYR A 464 22.34 6.80 -22.58
CA TYR A 464 23.07 6.48 -23.82
C TYR A 464 22.31 5.51 -24.72
N MET A 465 21.52 4.58 -24.17
CA MET A 465 20.59 3.78 -24.97
C MET A 465 19.51 4.66 -25.62
N TYR A 466 18.92 5.57 -24.86
CA TYR A 466 17.92 6.52 -25.35
C TYR A 466 18.47 7.42 -26.46
N SER A 467 19.66 8.01 -26.28
CA SER A 467 20.27 8.94 -27.24
C SER A 467 20.59 8.26 -28.57
N ASN A 468 21.18 7.05 -28.51
CA ASN A 468 21.45 6.27 -29.71
C ASN A 468 20.15 5.83 -30.41
N LEU A 469 19.13 5.41 -29.65
CA LEU A 469 17.82 5.08 -30.20
C LEU A 469 17.12 6.28 -30.82
N CYS A 470 17.29 7.47 -30.26
CA CYS A 470 16.72 8.71 -30.79
C CYS A 470 17.25 9.02 -32.19
N SER A 471 18.58 9.02 -32.36
CA SER A 471 19.23 9.20 -33.66
C SER A 471 18.87 8.08 -34.64
N LEU A 472 18.90 6.81 -34.18
CA LEU A 472 18.61 5.65 -35.01
C LEU A 472 17.14 5.63 -35.48
N ASN A 473 16.19 5.86 -34.58
CA ASN A 473 14.76 5.87 -34.91
C ASN A 473 14.42 6.99 -35.88
N SER A 474 14.99 8.18 -35.69
CA SER A 474 14.76 9.31 -36.60
C SER A 474 15.21 8.97 -38.02
N TRP A 475 16.39 8.36 -38.16
CA TRP A 475 16.90 7.94 -39.46
C TRP A 475 16.11 6.77 -40.07
N ARG A 476 15.77 5.77 -39.26
CA ARG A 476 14.96 4.63 -39.69
C ARG A 476 13.57 5.07 -40.13
N GLN A 477 12.96 6.02 -39.42
CA GLN A 477 11.66 6.60 -39.79
C GLN A 477 11.72 7.31 -41.14
N GLU A 478 12.75 8.13 -41.39
CA GLU A 478 12.95 8.82 -42.68
C GLU A 478 13.12 7.83 -43.84
N ARG A 479 13.76 6.69 -43.58
CA ARG A 479 13.91 5.60 -44.56
C ARG A 479 12.66 4.70 -44.70
N GLY A 480 11.65 4.90 -43.85
CA GLY A 480 10.43 4.08 -43.81
C GLY A 480 10.63 2.68 -43.22
N PHE A 481 11.63 2.50 -42.36
CA PHE A 481 11.89 1.27 -41.59
C PHE A 481 11.11 1.27 -40.27
N ASN A 482 11.04 0.10 -39.63
CA ASN A 482 10.48 0.00 -38.28
C ASN A 482 11.36 0.71 -37.26
N THR A 483 10.73 1.41 -36.32
CA THR A 483 11.38 2.07 -35.18
C THR A 483 11.34 1.18 -33.94
N PHE A 484 12.20 1.49 -32.98
CA PHE A 484 12.36 0.71 -31.76
C PHE A 484 11.89 1.47 -30.52
N VAL A 485 11.19 0.78 -29.61
CA VAL A 485 10.79 1.35 -28.31
C VAL A 485 11.77 0.96 -27.20
N LEU A 486 11.92 1.80 -26.20
CA LEU A 486 12.68 1.50 -24.99
C LEU A 486 11.72 1.08 -23.87
N ARG A 487 11.86 -0.17 -23.39
CA ARG A 487 11.04 -0.78 -22.33
C ARG A 487 11.94 -1.52 -21.33
N PRO A 488 12.59 -0.81 -20.40
CA PRO A 488 13.54 -1.41 -19.48
C PRO A 488 12.85 -2.11 -18.30
N HIS A 489 13.55 -3.08 -17.71
CA HIS A 489 13.28 -3.53 -16.35
C HIS A 489 13.59 -2.41 -15.38
N CYS A 490 12.59 -2.01 -14.61
CA CYS A 490 12.69 -0.81 -13.80
C CYS A 490 11.78 -0.85 -12.59
N GLY A 491 12.37 -0.60 -11.41
CA GLY A 491 11.64 -0.45 -10.17
C GLY A 491 11.11 -1.76 -9.60
N GLU A 492 11.77 -2.88 -9.90
CA GLU A 492 11.59 -4.12 -9.17
C GLU A 492 12.28 -4.05 -7.80
N ALA A 493 13.51 -3.53 -7.79
CA ALA A 493 14.33 -3.17 -6.64
C ALA A 493 15.14 -1.90 -6.96
N GLY A 494 16.08 -1.52 -6.08
CA GLY A 494 16.97 -0.39 -6.33
C GLY A 494 16.43 0.98 -5.89
N ASP A 495 17.01 2.03 -6.48
CA ASP A 495 16.77 3.43 -6.13
C ASP A 495 15.63 4.08 -6.93
N THR A 496 15.13 5.22 -6.45
CA THR A 496 14.02 5.95 -7.08
C THR A 496 14.42 6.68 -8.37
N ASP A 497 15.72 6.83 -8.61
CA ASP A 497 16.26 7.40 -9.83
C ASP A 497 15.99 6.50 -11.04
N HIS A 498 15.93 5.18 -10.87
CA HIS A 498 15.62 4.22 -11.93
C HIS A 498 14.28 4.53 -12.58
N LEU A 499 13.24 4.63 -11.75
CA LEU A 499 11.88 4.94 -12.19
C LEU A 499 11.79 6.35 -12.76
N THR A 500 12.56 7.30 -12.22
CA THR A 500 12.55 8.68 -12.70
C THR A 500 13.23 8.80 -14.07
N ALA A 501 14.36 8.12 -14.29
CA ALA A 501 15.03 8.06 -15.59
C ALA A 501 14.13 7.39 -16.63
N ALA A 502 13.52 6.24 -16.29
CA ALA A 502 12.58 5.57 -17.17
C ALA A 502 11.32 6.42 -17.46
N PHE A 503 10.85 7.21 -16.50
CA PHE A 503 9.77 8.18 -16.71
C PHE A 503 10.11 9.24 -17.78
N LEU A 504 11.38 9.61 -17.94
CA LEU A 504 11.78 10.55 -18.99
C LEU A 504 11.99 9.83 -20.33
N THR A 505 12.72 8.71 -20.34
CA THR A 505 13.28 8.13 -21.57
C THR A 505 12.47 6.98 -22.19
N SER A 506 11.61 6.31 -21.42
CA SER A 506 11.04 5.01 -21.81
C SER A 506 9.57 5.08 -22.20
N HIS A 507 9.16 4.24 -23.15
CA HIS A 507 7.77 4.09 -23.60
C HIS A 507 6.91 3.42 -22.52
N GLY A 508 7.43 2.34 -21.93
CA GLY A 508 6.84 1.59 -20.82
C GLY A 508 7.93 0.98 -19.94
N ILE A 509 7.55 0.28 -18.88
CA ILE A 509 8.47 -0.38 -17.95
C ILE A 509 8.00 -1.80 -17.62
N SER A 510 8.93 -2.66 -17.20
CA SER A 510 8.63 -3.93 -16.54
C SER A 510 8.76 -3.80 -15.01
N HIS A 511 7.90 -4.47 -14.26
CA HIS A 511 7.72 -4.50 -12.80
C HIS A 511 7.12 -3.24 -12.14
N GLY A 512 7.86 -2.15 -11.97
CA GLY A 512 7.36 -0.91 -11.35
C GLY A 512 6.88 -1.01 -9.88
N ILE A 513 7.27 -2.06 -9.14
CA ILE A 513 6.82 -2.33 -7.75
C ILE A 513 7.14 -1.15 -6.83
N LEU A 514 8.31 -0.53 -6.97
CA LEU A 514 8.79 0.57 -6.13
C LEU A 514 7.92 1.84 -6.23
N LEU A 515 7.07 1.98 -7.26
CA LEU A 515 6.12 3.09 -7.36
C LEU A 515 5.19 3.17 -6.13
N ARG A 516 4.96 2.05 -5.43
CA ARG A 516 4.17 2.03 -4.18
C ARG A 516 4.78 2.90 -3.06
N LYS A 517 6.09 3.14 -3.10
CA LYS A 517 6.83 3.91 -2.09
C LYS A 517 6.92 5.40 -2.44
N VAL A 518 6.60 5.78 -3.68
CA VAL A 518 6.78 7.15 -4.19
C VAL A 518 5.46 7.68 -4.80
N PRO A 519 4.54 8.23 -3.98
CA PRO A 519 3.22 8.66 -4.44
C PRO A 519 3.26 9.72 -5.56
N ALA A 520 4.20 10.68 -5.48
CA ALA A 520 4.34 11.71 -6.51
C ALA A 520 4.67 11.13 -7.88
N LEU A 521 5.62 10.18 -7.93
CA LEU A 521 5.99 9.50 -9.17
C LEU A 521 4.88 8.57 -9.66
N GLN A 522 4.22 7.84 -8.76
CA GLN A 522 3.05 7.02 -9.11
C GLN A 522 1.93 7.86 -9.76
N TYR A 523 1.66 9.06 -9.25
CA TYR A 523 0.69 9.97 -9.84
C TYR A 523 1.13 10.48 -11.22
N LEU A 524 2.42 10.78 -11.42
CA LEU A 524 2.96 11.10 -12.75
C LEU A 524 2.80 9.94 -13.75
N TYR A 525 3.04 8.70 -13.33
CA TYR A 525 2.82 7.51 -14.16
C TYR A 525 1.34 7.33 -14.54
N TYR A 526 0.43 7.62 -13.61
CA TYR A 526 -1.00 7.65 -13.88
C TYR A 526 -1.37 8.74 -14.88
N LEU A 527 -0.93 9.99 -14.68
CA LEU A 527 -1.24 11.10 -15.57
C LEU A 527 -0.70 10.90 -16.99
N ALA A 528 0.51 10.34 -17.11
CA ALA A 528 1.14 10.06 -18.38
C ALA A 528 0.70 8.72 -19.01
N GLN A 529 -0.12 7.92 -18.31
CA GLN A 529 -0.61 6.60 -18.73
C GLN A 529 0.51 5.68 -19.25
N ILE A 530 1.63 5.63 -18.53
CA ILE A 530 2.79 4.80 -18.87
C ILE A 530 2.44 3.33 -18.65
N GLY A 531 2.72 2.49 -19.65
CA GLY A 531 2.50 1.05 -19.57
C GLY A 531 3.45 0.38 -18.56
N ILE A 532 2.90 -0.41 -17.64
CA ILE A 532 3.63 -1.19 -16.65
C ILE A 532 3.27 -2.68 -16.85
N ALA A 533 4.23 -3.49 -17.26
CA ALA A 533 4.09 -4.94 -17.30
C ALA A 533 4.51 -5.53 -15.94
N MET A 534 3.60 -6.20 -15.23
CA MET A 534 3.84 -6.73 -13.89
C MET A 534 3.74 -8.25 -13.87
N SER A 535 4.64 -8.89 -13.14
CA SER A 535 4.71 -10.36 -13.00
C SER A 535 4.56 -10.78 -11.53
N PRO A 536 3.32 -10.91 -11.03
CA PRO A 536 3.04 -11.19 -9.63
C PRO A 536 3.67 -12.46 -9.06
N LEU A 537 3.68 -13.58 -9.80
CA LEU A 537 4.29 -14.83 -9.30
C LEU A 537 5.82 -14.73 -9.22
N SER A 538 6.46 -14.12 -10.22
CA SER A 538 7.90 -13.81 -10.18
C SER A 538 8.22 -12.93 -8.96
N ASN A 539 7.43 -11.85 -8.79
CA ASN A 539 7.62 -10.92 -7.69
C ASN A 539 7.39 -11.57 -6.31
N ASN A 540 6.49 -12.54 -6.22
CA ASN A 540 6.25 -13.34 -5.02
C ASN A 540 7.44 -14.20 -4.61
N ALA A 541 8.14 -14.78 -5.58
CA ALA A 541 9.30 -15.62 -5.31
C ALA A 541 10.53 -14.81 -4.86
N LEU A 542 10.71 -13.60 -5.42
CA LEU A 542 11.98 -12.86 -5.29
C LEU A 542 11.93 -11.66 -4.32
N PHE A 543 10.82 -10.92 -4.23
CA PHE A 543 10.81 -9.61 -3.57
C PHE A 543 9.73 -9.41 -2.53
N LEU A 544 8.52 -9.88 -2.81
CA LEU A 544 7.34 -9.44 -2.07
C LEU A 544 6.23 -10.47 -2.16
N THR A 545 5.74 -10.93 -1.01
CA THR A 545 4.57 -11.82 -0.92
C THR A 545 3.41 -11.38 -1.80
N TYR A 546 2.76 -12.34 -2.46
CA TYR A 546 1.71 -12.11 -3.46
C TYR A 546 0.60 -11.16 -3.00
N GLU A 547 0.10 -11.32 -1.76
CA GLU A 547 -0.95 -10.46 -1.17
C GLU A 547 -0.56 -8.98 -1.05
N ARG A 548 0.74 -8.71 -0.88
CA ARG A 548 1.26 -7.35 -0.71
C ARG A 548 1.54 -6.67 -2.06
N ASN A 549 1.45 -7.40 -3.17
CA ASN A 549 1.78 -6.87 -4.49
C ASN A 549 0.89 -5.64 -4.80
N PRO A 550 1.46 -4.54 -5.31
CA PRO A 550 0.68 -3.32 -5.54
C PRO A 550 -0.20 -3.37 -6.79
N LEU A 551 -0.15 -4.44 -7.61
CA LEU A 551 -0.95 -4.60 -8.82
C LEU A 551 -2.45 -4.27 -8.62
N PRO A 552 -3.20 -4.86 -7.66
CA PRO A 552 -4.60 -4.53 -7.45
C PRO A 552 -4.81 -3.04 -7.16
N GLN A 553 -3.95 -2.42 -6.35
CA GLN A 553 -4.06 -0.99 -6.06
C GLN A 553 -3.75 -0.14 -7.29
N PHE A 554 -2.75 -0.50 -8.10
CA PHE A 554 -2.42 0.21 -9.34
C PHE A 554 -3.56 0.10 -10.35
N PHE A 555 -4.18 -1.07 -10.45
CA PHE A 555 -5.36 -1.32 -11.28
C PHE A 555 -6.54 -0.44 -10.86
N GLN A 556 -6.88 -0.41 -9.57
CA GLN A 556 -8.01 0.37 -9.05
C GLN A 556 -7.83 1.87 -9.34
N ARG A 557 -6.62 2.40 -9.16
CA ARG A 557 -6.25 3.79 -9.49
C ARG A 557 -6.33 4.13 -10.97
N GLY A 558 -6.34 3.12 -11.85
CA GLY A 558 -6.36 3.31 -13.30
C GLY A 558 -4.97 3.58 -13.89
N LEU A 559 -3.91 3.05 -13.27
CA LEU A 559 -2.62 2.97 -13.96
C LEU A 559 -2.74 1.98 -15.13
N ASN A 560 -2.00 2.26 -16.21
CA ASN A 560 -1.97 1.42 -17.40
C ASN A 560 -1.11 0.16 -17.15
N ILE A 561 -1.71 -0.84 -16.53
CA ILE A 561 -1.03 -2.08 -16.15
C ILE A 561 -1.38 -3.25 -17.06
N SER A 562 -0.43 -4.17 -17.25
CA SER A 562 -0.63 -5.49 -17.87
C SER A 562 0.00 -6.58 -17.00
N ILE A 563 -0.53 -7.80 -17.09
CA ILE A 563 0.02 -8.99 -16.43
C ILE A 563 0.95 -9.72 -17.40
N SER A 564 2.12 -10.14 -16.91
CA SER A 564 3.17 -10.83 -17.65
C SER A 564 3.76 -12.00 -16.85
N THR A 565 4.50 -12.91 -17.48
CA THR A 565 4.99 -14.14 -16.82
C THR A 565 6.46 -14.12 -16.39
N ASP A 566 7.28 -13.23 -16.95
CA ASP A 566 8.71 -13.08 -16.69
C ASP A 566 9.53 -14.36 -17.04
N ASP A 567 9.67 -15.29 -16.09
CA ASP A 567 10.31 -16.60 -16.29
C ASP A 567 9.35 -17.78 -16.05
N PRO A 568 8.54 -18.19 -17.06
CA PRO A 568 7.70 -19.38 -17.00
C PRO A 568 8.42 -20.63 -16.46
N LEU A 569 9.67 -20.82 -16.88
CA LEU A 569 10.49 -21.96 -16.47
C LEU A 569 10.67 -22.04 -14.96
N GLN A 570 10.71 -20.93 -14.22
CA GLN A 570 11.02 -20.95 -12.79
C GLN A 570 9.79 -20.85 -11.89
N PHE A 571 8.72 -20.22 -12.38
CA PHE A 571 7.58 -19.80 -11.56
C PHE A 571 6.26 -20.51 -11.87
N HIS A 572 6.14 -21.16 -13.03
CA HIS A 572 4.86 -21.67 -13.54
C HIS A 572 4.85 -23.20 -13.64
N PHE A 573 3.71 -23.79 -13.30
CA PHE A 573 3.54 -25.25 -13.34
C PHE A 573 2.73 -25.71 -14.56
N THR A 574 1.93 -24.83 -15.14
CA THR A 574 0.99 -25.19 -16.23
C THR A 574 1.62 -25.07 -17.62
N LYS A 575 0.94 -25.62 -18.63
CA LYS A 575 1.36 -25.48 -20.04
C LYS A 575 1.13 -24.05 -20.57
N GLU A 576 0.20 -23.30 -19.99
CA GLU A 576 -0.21 -21.95 -20.40
C GLU A 576 0.14 -20.95 -19.29
N PRO A 577 1.41 -20.52 -19.19
CA PRO A 577 1.90 -19.75 -18.03
C PRO A 577 1.15 -18.42 -17.86
N LEU A 578 0.83 -17.73 -18.95
CA LEU A 578 0.10 -16.47 -18.87
C LEU A 578 -1.31 -16.67 -18.29
N ILE A 579 -2.02 -17.73 -18.68
CA ILE A 579 -3.36 -18.02 -18.15
C ILE A 579 -3.29 -18.37 -16.66
N GLU A 580 -2.24 -19.06 -16.23
CA GLU A 580 -1.99 -19.36 -14.81
C GLU A 580 -1.83 -18.06 -13.99
N GLU A 581 -1.05 -17.08 -14.45
CA GLU A 581 -0.95 -15.77 -13.80
C GLU A 581 -2.31 -15.07 -13.64
N TYR A 582 -3.08 -14.98 -14.73
CA TYR A 582 -4.43 -14.39 -14.66
C TYR A 582 -5.35 -15.16 -13.70
N SER A 583 -5.27 -16.50 -13.71
CA SER A 583 -6.13 -17.34 -12.88
C SER A 583 -5.80 -17.17 -11.39
N VAL A 584 -4.51 -17.16 -11.03
CA VAL A 584 -4.06 -16.95 -9.65
C VAL A 584 -4.42 -15.54 -9.18
N ALA A 585 -4.18 -14.52 -10.01
CA ALA A 585 -4.56 -13.14 -9.73
C ALA A 585 -6.07 -13.00 -9.50
N ALA A 586 -6.89 -13.63 -10.33
CA ALA A 586 -8.35 -13.59 -10.18
C ALA A 586 -8.83 -14.27 -8.88
N GLN A 587 -8.24 -15.40 -8.50
CA GLN A 587 -8.65 -16.12 -7.28
C GLN A 587 -8.25 -15.40 -5.99
N ILE A 588 -7.04 -14.81 -5.96
CA ILE A 588 -6.52 -14.13 -4.77
C ILE A 588 -7.09 -12.72 -4.63
N TRP A 589 -7.10 -11.92 -5.71
CA TRP A 589 -7.57 -10.52 -5.66
C TRP A 589 -9.03 -10.34 -6.07
N LYS A 590 -9.76 -11.43 -6.32
CA LYS A 590 -11.18 -11.43 -6.70
C LYS A 590 -11.48 -10.58 -7.93
N LEU A 591 -10.61 -10.65 -8.95
CA LEU A 591 -10.80 -9.93 -10.20
C LEU A 591 -12.01 -10.50 -10.97
N SER A 592 -12.88 -9.61 -11.44
CA SER A 592 -14.00 -9.99 -12.30
C SER A 592 -13.53 -10.36 -13.71
N SER A 593 -14.40 -11.01 -14.49
CA SER A 593 -14.12 -11.24 -15.92
C SER A 593 -13.86 -9.95 -16.68
N THR A 594 -14.57 -8.87 -16.34
CA THR A 594 -14.36 -7.53 -16.93
C THR A 594 -12.97 -6.99 -16.59
N ASP A 595 -12.51 -7.15 -15.35
CA ASP A 595 -11.18 -6.69 -14.93
C ASP A 595 -10.07 -7.43 -15.67
N MET A 596 -10.20 -8.76 -15.79
CA MET A 596 -9.25 -9.56 -16.57
C MET A 596 -9.24 -9.18 -18.06
N CYS A 597 -10.41 -8.85 -18.63
CA CYS A 597 -10.50 -8.38 -20.02
C CYS A 597 -9.89 -6.97 -20.18
N GLU A 598 -10.01 -6.09 -19.19
CA GLU A 598 -9.36 -4.76 -19.18
C GLU A 598 -7.84 -4.91 -19.15
N LEU A 599 -7.30 -5.77 -18.29
CA LEU A 599 -5.87 -6.09 -18.23
C LEU A 599 -5.36 -6.70 -19.54
N ALA A 600 -6.11 -7.62 -20.12
CA ALA A 600 -5.80 -8.21 -21.42
C ALA A 600 -5.82 -7.15 -22.55
N ARG A 601 -6.83 -6.27 -22.58
CA ARG A 601 -6.89 -5.15 -23.54
C ARG A 601 -5.68 -4.23 -23.38
N ASN A 602 -5.30 -3.89 -22.16
CA ASN A 602 -4.14 -3.05 -21.89
C ASN A 602 -2.84 -3.71 -22.37
N SER A 603 -2.70 -5.03 -22.23
CA SER A 603 -1.54 -5.77 -22.77
C SER A 603 -1.39 -5.58 -24.29
N VAL A 604 -2.49 -5.59 -25.03
CA VAL A 604 -2.49 -5.33 -26.50
C VAL A 604 -2.18 -3.86 -26.82
N LEU A 605 -2.64 -2.93 -26.00
CA LEU A 605 -2.30 -1.52 -26.19
C LEU A 605 -0.79 -1.30 -26.00
N GLN A 606 -0.20 -1.93 -24.99
CA GLN A 606 1.20 -1.82 -24.62
C GLN A 606 2.16 -2.57 -25.56
N CYS A 607 1.70 -3.62 -26.25
CA CYS A 607 2.57 -4.45 -27.08
C CYS A 607 3.09 -3.73 -28.35
N GLY A 608 4.11 -4.27 -29.01
CA GLY A 608 4.71 -3.68 -30.21
C GLY A 608 4.20 -4.21 -31.55
N TRP A 609 3.00 -4.77 -31.61
CA TRP A 609 2.45 -5.27 -32.88
C TRP A 609 2.07 -4.14 -33.83
N GLU A 610 2.05 -4.48 -35.12
CA GLU A 610 1.63 -3.61 -36.20
C GLU A 610 0.20 -3.12 -36.01
N ASP A 611 -0.08 -1.90 -36.48
CA ASP A 611 -1.38 -1.22 -36.31
C ASP A 611 -2.54 -2.05 -36.90
N THR A 612 -2.33 -2.70 -38.04
CA THR A 612 -3.31 -3.58 -38.70
C THR A 612 -3.72 -4.75 -37.79
N VAL A 613 -2.77 -5.36 -37.09
CA VAL A 613 -3.01 -6.46 -36.16
C VAL A 613 -3.78 -5.97 -34.95
N LYS A 614 -3.40 -4.82 -34.37
CA LYS A 614 -4.11 -4.22 -33.25
C LYS A 614 -5.56 -3.85 -33.62
N ARG A 615 -5.80 -3.26 -34.79
CA ARG A 615 -7.17 -2.96 -35.28
C ARG A 615 -8.05 -4.21 -35.35
N ARG A 616 -7.48 -5.32 -35.84
CA ARG A 616 -8.17 -6.61 -35.87
C ARG A 616 -8.46 -7.15 -34.46
N TRP A 617 -7.53 -7.01 -33.52
CA TRP A 617 -7.65 -7.58 -32.18
C TRP A 617 -8.58 -6.81 -31.25
N ILE A 618 -8.54 -5.46 -31.26
CA ILE A 618 -9.25 -4.63 -30.28
C ILE A 618 -10.20 -3.57 -30.88
N GLY A 619 -10.20 -3.38 -32.21
CA GLY A 619 -11.12 -2.46 -32.90
C GLY A 619 -10.40 -1.48 -33.83
N ASP A 620 -11.05 -1.08 -34.92
CA ASP A 620 -10.42 -0.22 -35.94
C ASP A 620 -10.09 1.19 -35.43
N GLU A 621 -10.88 1.68 -34.47
CA GLU A 621 -10.74 3.01 -33.89
C GLU A 621 -9.96 3.02 -32.56
N TYR A 622 -9.23 1.96 -32.20
CA TYR A 622 -8.59 1.80 -30.88
C TYR A 622 -7.66 2.94 -30.45
N LYS A 623 -7.15 3.74 -31.39
CA LYS A 623 -6.30 4.91 -31.13
C LYS A 623 -7.08 6.12 -30.60
N LYS A 624 -8.40 6.18 -30.81
CA LYS A 624 -9.24 7.26 -30.28
C LYS A 624 -9.37 7.12 -28.76
N PRO A 625 -9.38 8.22 -28.00
CA PRO A 625 -9.54 8.16 -26.56
C PRO A 625 -10.99 7.85 -26.15
N GLY A 626 -11.17 7.21 -24.99
CA GLY A 626 -12.48 6.94 -24.40
C GLY A 626 -13.28 5.84 -25.11
N ILE A 627 -14.61 5.95 -25.06
CA ILE A 627 -15.55 4.94 -25.59
C ILE A 627 -15.34 4.69 -27.09
N GLN A 628 -15.03 5.75 -27.86
CA GLN A 628 -14.81 5.63 -29.31
C GLN A 628 -13.64 4.72 -29.67
N GLY A 629 -12.69 4.52 -28.75
CA GLY A 629 -11.56 3.60 -28.92
C GLY A 629 -11.80 2.21 -28.33
N ASN A 630 -13.03 1.86 -27.99
CA ASN A 630 -13.38 0.54 -27.49
C ASN A 630 -14.40 -0.14 -28.40
N ASP A 631 -14.11 -1.37 -28.77
CA ASP A 631 -15.05 -2.26 -29.45
C ASP A 631 -15.34 -3.44 -28.54
N MET A 632 -16.47 -3.37 -27.83
CA MET A 632 -16.91 -4.42 -26.89
C MET A 632 -16.98 -5.81 -27.55
N SER A 633 -17.29 -5.90 -28.85
CA SER A 633 -17.38 -7.17 -29.57
C SER A 633 -16.02 -7.88 -29.73
N LYS A 634 -14.93 -7.16 -29.51
CA LYS A 634 -13.55 -7.65 -29.58
C LYS A 634 -12.89 -7.70 -28.21
N THR A 635 -13.05 -6.65 -27.40
CA THR A 635 -12.37 -6.51 -26.10
C THR A 635 -13.12 -7.15 -24.94
N ASN A 636 -14.44 -7.30 -25.05
CA ASN A 636 -15.35 -7.68 -23.95
C ASN A 636 -15.26 -6.77 -22.71
N VAL A 637 -14.69 -5.56 -22.86
CA VAL A 637 -14.65 -4.55 -21.80
C VAL A 637 -15.83 -3.61 -22.01
N PRO A 638 -16.79 -3.49 -21.07
CA PRO A 638 -17.94 -2.60 -21.21
C PRO A 638 -17.55 -1.15 -21.47
N ASP A 639 -18.30 -0.47 -22.33
CA ASP A 639 -18.07 0.93 -22.66
C ASP A 639 -18.15 1.84 -21.44
N ILE A 640 -19.01 1.51 -20.46
CA ILE A 640 -19.13 2.24 -19.20
C ILE A 640 -17.82 2.22 -18.38
N ARG A 641 -17.04 1.13 -18.44
CA ARG A 641 -15.74 1.01 -17.77
C ARG A 641 -14.73 1.94 -18.43
N VAL A 642 -14.67 1.91 -19.75
CA VAL A 642 -13.76 2.75 -20.53
C VAL A 642 -14.12 4.23 -20.40
N ALA A 643 -15.42 4.55 -20.37
CA ALA A 643 -15.94 5.88 -20.11
C ALA A 643 -15.44 6.40 -18.75
N TYR A 644 -15.66 5.63 -17.68
CA TYR A 644 -15.22 5.97 -16.34
C TYR A 644 -13.71 6.24 -16.25
N ARG A 645 -12.89 5.34 -16.82
CA ARG A 645 -11.42 5.49 -16.85
C ARG A 645 -11.02 6.77 -17.57
N HIS A 646 -11.61 7.03 -18.74
CA HIS A 646 -11.29 8.19 -19.57
C HIS A 646 -11.73 9.51 -18.94
N GLU A 647 -12.97 9.58 -18.43
CA GLU A 647 -13.52 10.77 -17.78
C GLU A 647 -12.70 11.13 -16.54
N THR A 648 -12.37 10.14 -15.71
CA THR A 648 -11.56 10.36 -14.50
C THR A 648 -10.17 10.88 -14.84
N LEU A 649 -9.49 10.29 -15.82
CA LEU A 649 -8.18 10.81 -16.28
C LEU A 649 -8.30 12.23 -16.84
N LYS A 650 -9.35 12.50 -17.62
CA LYS A 650 -9.59 13.81 -18.22
C LYS A 650 -9.87 14.88 -17.15
N GLU A 651 -10.61 14.54 -16.09
CA GLU A 651 -10.83 15.42 -14.94
C GLU A 651 -9.52 15.82 -14.26
N GLU A 652 -8.63 14.86 -13.98
CA GLU A 652 -7.32 15.13 -13.37
C GLU A 652 -6.44 16.01 -14.27
N LEU A 653 -6.37 15.70 -15.57
CA LEU A 653 -5.62 16.49 -16.55
C LEU A 653 -6.21 17.90 -16.73
N ASN A 654 -7.54 18.04 -16.71
CA ASN A 654 -8.21 19.34 -16.78
C ASN A 654 -7.96 20.16 -15.52
N ALA A 655 -7.89 19.54 -14.34
CA ALA A 655 -7.49 20.22 -13.12
C ALA A 655 -6.08 20.80 -13.24
N LEU A 656 -5.12 20.03 -13.76
CA LEU A 656 -3.77 20.51 -14.04
C LEU A 656 -3.78 21.70 -15.01
N ARG A 657 -4.44 21.57 -16.17
CA ARG A 657 -4.50 22.65 -17.18
C ARG A 657 -5.18 23.92 -16.68
N ARG A 658 -6.21 23.76 -15.84
CA ARG A 658 -6.97 24.89 -15.28
C ARG A 658 -6.14 25.71 -14.30
N TYR A 659 -5.31 25.05 -13.51
CA TYR A 659 -4.57 25.70 -12.43
C TYR A 659 -3.10 25.96 -12.76
N ALA A 660 -2.55 25.36 -13.82
CA ALA A 660 -1.22 25.61 -14.37
C ALA A 660 -1.27 26.11 -15.83
N PRO A 661 -1.73 27.35 -16.10
CA PRO A 661 -1.80 27.88 -17.46
C PRO A 661 -0.39 28.09 -18.05
N LYS A 662 -0.23 27.79 -19.35
CA LYS A 662 1.04 28.00 -20.07
C LYS A 662 1.37 29.49 -20.18
N GLU A 663 2.64 29.86 -19.97
CA GLU A 663 3.13 31.25 -20.01
C GLU A 663 3.11 31.91 -21.40
N ASN A 664 2.83 31.16 -22.48
CA ASN A 664 2.72 31.75 -23.81
C ASN A 664 1.40 32.51 -23.96
N GLY A 665 1.48 33.82 -23.80
CA GLY A 665 0.46 34.77 -24.19
C GLY A 665 -0.01 34.55 -25.64
N GLY A 666 -1.32 34.36 -25.79
CA GLY A 666 -1.98 34.23 -27.07
C GLY A 666 -3.48 34.22 -26.85
N GLN A 667 -4.15 35.23 -27.39
CA GLN A 667 -5.58 35.48 -27.31
C GLN A 667 -6.40 34.21 -27.60
N GLY A 668 -6.91 33.60 -26.54
CA GLY A 668 -7.86 32.50 -26.55
C GLY A 668 -8.65 32.52 -25.24
N GLN A 669 -8.99 33.72 -24.76
CA GLN A 669 -10.02 33.90 -23.76
C GLN A 669 -11.39 33.79 -24.43
N GLU A 670 -12.31 33.14 -23.71
CA GLU A 670 -13.75 33.03 -23.99
C GLU A 670 -14.20 31.94 -24.99
N GLU A 671 -14.33 30.73 -24.47
CA GLU A 671 -15.63 30.02 -24.53
C GLU A 671 -15.73 29.06 -23.34
N VAL A 672 -16.28 29.57 -22.23
CA VAL A 672 -16.75 28.70 -21.15
C VAL A 672 -17.96 27.95 -21.69
N LEU A 673 -17.75 26.72 -22.19
CA LEU A 673 -18.84 25.80 -22.44
C LEU A 673 -19.62 25.63 -21.13
N LYS A 674 -20.83 26.20 -21.08
CA LYS A 674 -21.84 26.08 -20.02
C LYS A 674 -22.25 24.62 -19.71
N LYS A 675 -21.58 23.62 -20.27
CA LYS A 675 -21.82 22.19 -20.07
C LYS A 675 -20.89 21.52 -19.05
N ASP A 676 -19.84 22.18 -18.57
CA ASP A 676 -18.86 21.56 -17.66
C ASP A 676 -19.17 21.79 -16.16
N MET A 677 -20.46 21.90 -15.80
CA MET A 677 -20.94 21.74 -14.41
C MET A 677 -21.39 20.29 -14.10
N VAL A 678 -20.88 19.31 -14.84
CA VAL A 678 -21.18 17.88 -14.62
C VAL A 678 -20.09 17.25 -13.75
N GLY A 679 -19.92 17.78 -12.55
CA GLY A 679 -19.23 17.09 -11.44
C GLY A 679 -20.12 16.94 -10.20
N VAL A 680 -21.22 17.70 -10.15
CA VAL A 680 -22.24 17.65 -9.09
C VAL A 680 -23.65 17.45 -9.67
N ALA A 681 -23.82 17.53 -11.00
CA ALA A 681 -25.12 17.42 -11.68
C ALA A 681 -25.48 16.01 -12.21
N GLY A 682 -24.57 15.02 -12.14
CA GLY A 682 -24.85 13.65 -12.59
C GLY A 682 -25.84 12.89 -11.70
N LEU A 683 -25.99 13.30 -10.43
CA LEU A 683 -26.93 12.70 -9.48
C LEU A 683 -28.33 13.35 -9.52
N THR A 684 -28.46 14.52 -10.15
CA THR A 684 -29.74 15.26 -10.20
C THR A 684 -30.53 15.03 -11.47
N GLN A 685 -29.95 14.44 -12.54
CA GLN A 685 -30.70 14.10 -13.76
C GLN A 685 -31.67 12.92 -13.57
N GLY A 686 -31.33 11.94 -12.74
CA GLY A 686 -32.26 10.89 -12.32
C GLY A 686 -33.44 11.47 -11.50
N ALA A 687 -33.15 12.43 -10.63
CA ALA A 687 -34.17 13.13 -9.82
C ALA A 687 -35.06 14.07 -10.65
N ARG A 688 -34.52 14.71 -11.70
CA ARG A 688 -35.28 15.55 -12.64
C ARG A 688 -36.25 14.74 -13.50
N LEU A 689 -35.81 13.60 -14.03
CA LEU A 689 -36.68 12.66 -14.76
C LEU A 689 -37.81 12.13 -13.88
N GLN A 690 -37.52 11.89 -12.60
CA GLN A 690 -38.50 11.47 -11.60
C GLN A 690 -39.47 12.61 -11.24
N GLN A 691 -39.00 13.86 -11.13
CA GLN A 691 -39.84 15.04 -10.88
C GLN A 691 -40.75 15.42 -12.07
N ASP A 692 -40.25 15.35 -13.31
CA ASP A 692 -41.04 15.67 -14.50
C ASP A 692 -42.16 14.63 -14.75
N LEU A 693 -41.91 13.36 -14.39
CA LEU A 693 -42.92 12.29 -14.38
C LEU A 693 -43.95 12.44 -13.23
N ILE A 694 -43.54 13.02 -12.09
CA ILE A 694 -44.42 13.32 -10.95
C ILE A 694 -45.31 14.56 -11.23
N GLN A 695 -44.85 15.50 -12.07
CA GLN A 695 -45.52 16.77 -12.36
C GLN A 695 -46.40 16.79 -13.63
N GLY A 696 -46.52 15.67 -14.36
CA GLY A 696 -47.53 15.52 -15.41
C GLY A 696 -47.38 16.39 -16.66
N LYS A 697 -46.18 16.88 -16.98
CA LYS A 697 -45.96 17.67 -18.21
C LYS A 697 -45.91 16.76 -19.45
N LYS A 698 -46.76 17.04 -20.45
CA LYS A 698 -46.75 16.36 -21.75
C LYS A 698 -45.50 16.74 -22.55
N TRP A 699 -44.82 15.73 -23.07
CA TRP A 699 -43.75 15.87 -24.06
C TRP A 699 -44.35 15.79 -25.47
N HIS A 700 -44.05 16.76 -26.33
CA HIS A 700 -44.39 16.71 -27.75
C HIS A 700 -43.15 16.35 -28.59
N ASN A 701 -43.38 15.42 -29.51
CA ASN A 701 -42.62 15.03 -30.70
C ASN A 701 -41.56 13.90 -30.64
N ASN A 702 -42.09 12.77 -31.13
CA ASN A 702 -41.59 11.69 -31.96
C ASN A 702 -40.89 10.44 -31.35
N PRO A 703 -41.39 9.22 -31.66
CA PRO A 703 -41.12 8.01 -30.90
C PRO A 703 -40.27 7.00 -31.69
N ALA A 704 -39.09 6.67 -31.17
CA ALA A 704 -38.41 5.43 -31.51
C ALA A 704 -37.35 5.14 -30.45
N SER A 705 -37.76 4.59 -29.30
CA SER A 705 -36.96 3.62 -28.55
C SER A 705 -37.58 3.29 -27.18
N PHE A 706 -37.68 1.98 -26.93
CA PHE A 706 -37.88 1.28 -25.66
C PHE A 706 -39.29 1.19 -25.03
N PRO A 707 -40.05 0.13 -25.37
CA PRO A 707 -41.14 -0.39 -24.55
C PRO A 707 -40.58 -1.31 -23.45
N GLY A 708 -40.75 -0.95 -22.18
CA GLY A 708 -40.36 -1.85 -21.08
C GLY A 708 -40.57 -1.28 -19.66
N VAL A 709 -40.59 0.05 -19.51
CA VAL A 709 -40.71 0.70 -18.19
C VAL A 709 -42.16 0.78 -17.69
N ALA A 710 -43.15 0.62 -18.58
CA ALA A 710 -44.57 0.76 -18.24
C ALA A 710 -45.10 -0.31 -17.27
N VAL A 711 -44.54 -1.53 -17.29
CA VAL A 711 -45.06 -2.67 -16.52
C VAL A 711 -44.63 -2.63 -15.04
N VAL A 712 -43.54 -1.93 -14.71
CA VAL A 712 -43.01 -1.85 -13.33
C VAL A 712 -43.64 -0.70 -12.54
N ALA A 713 -43.99 0.40 -13.21
CA ALA A 713 -44.61 1.57 -12.58
C ALA A 713 -46.04 1.30 -12.08
N GLU A 714 -46.76 0.36 -12.70
CA GLU A 714 -48.15 0.05 -12.36
C GLU A 714 -48.27 -0.79 -11.07
N ARG A 715 -47.26 -1.62 -10.76
CA ARG A 715 -47.20 -2.40 -9.52
C ARG A 715 -46.79 -1.58 -8.29
N ALA A 716 -46.03 -0.50 -8.46
CA ALA A 716 -45.59 0.36 -7.35
C ALA A 716 -46.67 1.34 -6.86
N ARG A 717 -47.63 1.70 -7.72
CA ARG A 717 -48.74 2.61 -7.37
C ARG A 717 -49.74 2.00 -6.37
N GLN A 718 -49.96 0.68 -6.41
CA GLN A 718 -50.95 0.02 -5.55
C GLN A 718 -50.51 -0.15 -4.08
N ARG A 719 -49.24 0.09 -3.74
CA ARG A 719 -48.72 -0.10 -2.36
C ARG A 719 -48.55 1.18 -1.53
N ARG A 720 -48.73 2.38 -2.10
CA ARG A 720 -48.44 3.65 -1.39
C ARG A 720 -49.65 4.38 -0.80
N SER A 721 -50.87 3.86 -0.93
CA SER A 721 -52.04 4.46 -0.28
C SER A 721 -52.31 3.83 1.10
N SER A 722 -51.41 4.05 2.06
CA SER A 722 -51.75 4.03 3.49
C SER A 722 -50.57 4.53 4.33
N GLN A 723 -50.85 5.53 5.16
CA GLN A 723 -50.08 5.98 6.32
C GLN A 723 -48.75 6.71 6.05
N CYS A 724 -48.79 8.05 6.19
CA CYS A 724 -47.91 8.80 7.10
C CYS A 724 -48.30 10.29 7.10
N SER A 725 -48.90 10.73 8.20
CA SER A 725 -48.95 12.13 8.64
C SER A 725 -48.50 12.15 10.10
N ASN A 726 -47.53 13.01 10.39
CA ASN A 726 -46.96 13.40 11.71
C ASN A 726 -45.46 13.09 11.86
N PHE A 727 -44.61 13.92 11.24
CA PHE A 727 -43.17 13.99 11.58
C PHE A 727 -42.57 15.41 11.45
N ASP A 728 -43.41 16.46 11.43
CA ASP A 728 -42.95 17.85 11.22
C ASP A 728 -42.85 18.71 12.50
N GLU A 729 -43.11 18.14 13.69
CA GLU A 729 -43.17 18.92 14.93
C GLU A 729 -41.89 18.88 15.79
N PHE A 730 -40.87 18.07 15.44
CA PHE A 730 -39.72 17.85 16.33
C PHE A 730 -38.48 18.72 16.04
N ASN A 731 -38.30 19.22 14.81
CA ASN A 731 -37.07 19.91 14.41
C ASN A 731 -36.98 21.41 14.78
N LYS A 732 -37.94 21.94 15.55
CA LYS A 732 -37.93 23.36 15.99
C LYS A 732 -37.18 23.63 17.29
N LYS A 733 -36.57 22.63 17.97
CA LYS A 733 -36.14 22.81 19.38
C LYS A 733 -34.67 22.78 19.74
N VAL A 734 -33.69 22.48 18.88
CA VAL A 734 -32.27 22.49 19.31
C VAL A 734 -31.34 22.94 18.19
N GLY A 735 -30.77 24.14 18.31
CA GLY A 735 -29.68 24.64 17.47
C GLY A 735 -28.30 24.37 18.11
N ARG A 736 -27.30 23.99 17.30
CA ARG A 736 -25.88 24.01 17.67
C ARG A 736 -25.00 24.45 16.46
N PRO A 737 -23.84 25.11 16.68
CA PRO A 737 -23.01 25.75 15.66
C PRO A 737 -21.90 24.84 15.11
N GLN A 738 -21.43 25.10 13.89
CA GLN A 738 -20.25 24.47 13.26
C GLN A 738 -19.02 25.38 13.42
N VAL A 739 -17.90 24.83 13.92
CA VAL A 739 -16.60 25.53 14.00
C VAL A 739 -15.62 24.90 12.99
N LEU A 740 -15.05 25.75 12.13
CA LEU A 740 -14.03 25.45 11.12
C LEU A 740 -12.65 25.87 11.65
N ALA A 741 -11.72 24.94 11.85
CA ALA A 741 -10.34 25.25 12.24
C ALA A 741 -9.44 25.49 11.00
N LYS A 742 -8.83 26.68 10.93
CA LYS A 742 -7.75 27.06 10.00
C LYS A 742 -6.40 26.68 10.60
N VAL A 743 -5.48 26.13 9.80
CA VAL A 743 -4.10 25.80 10.21
C VAL A 743 -3.21 27.02 9.99
N THR A 744 -2.64 27.57 11.07
CA THR A 744 -1.53 28.53 11.07
C THR A 744 -0.23 27.83 11.48
N THR A 745 0.84 28.03 10.71
CA THR A 745 2.19 27.55 11.03
C THR A 745 2.86 28.49 12.03
N ALA A 746 3.00 28.07 13.29
CA ALA A 746 3.75 28.79 14.31
C ALA A 746 5.12 28.14 14.54
N THR A 747 6.20 28.88 14.28
CA THR A 747 7.57 28.50 14.64
C THR A 747 7.77 28.80 16.13
N GLN A 748 7.88 27.78 16.99
CA GLN A 748 8.09 27.99 18.43
C GLN A 748 9.54 28.42 18.73
N THR A 749 9.72 29.63 19.26
CA THR A 749 10.95 30.03 19.98
C THR A 749 10.89 29.47 21.41
N ARG A 750 11.87 28.63 21.80
CA ARG A 750 11.93 28.03 23.15
C ARG A 750 12.59 28.98 24.13
N ASN A 751 12.01 29.16 25.31
CA ASN A 751 12.60 29.94 26.38
C ASN A 751 13.32 29.02 27.39
N ILE A 752 14.26 29.58 28.17
CA ILE A 752 15.06 28.85 29.19
C ILE A 752 14.19 28.09 30.22
N HIS A 753 12.96 28.54 30.47
CA HIS A 753 12.01 27.89 31.39
C HIS A 753 11.35 26.61 30.83
N ASP A 754 11.48 26.31 29.53
CA ASP A 754 10.92 25.11 28.91
C ASP A 754 11.85 23.88 29.01
N LEU A 755 13.04 24.03 29.61
CA LEU A 755 14.02 22.97 29.77
C LEU A 755 13.83 22.24 31.10
N THR A 756 13.29 21.03 31.06
CA THR A 756 13.22 20.11 32.23
C THR A 756 14.49 19.28 32.29
N PHE A 757 15.18 19.23 33.44
CA PHE A 757 16.44 18.51 33.60
C PHE A 757 16.26 17.15 34.27
N THR A 758 17.00 16.14 33.83
CA THR A 758 17.05 14.83 34.52
C THR A 758 17.91 14.92 35.79
N LYS A 759 17.41 14.41 36.92
CA LYS A 759 18.13 14.44 38.21
C LYS A 759 19.44 13.63 38.20
N LYS A 760 19.55 12.66 37.30
CA LYS A 760 20.69 11.75 37.15
C LYS A 760 21.89 12.38 36.42
N ASN A 761 21.64 13.06 35.30
CA ASN A 761 22.70 13.53 34.40
C ASN A 761 22.78 15.06 34.29
N GLY A 762 21.81 15.80 34.84
CA GLY A 762 21.71 17.25 34.68
C GLY A 762 21.48 17.68 33.23
N GLN A 763 21.10 16.74 32.34
CA GLN A 763 20.85 17.00 30.93
C GLN A 763 19.40 17.44 30.72
N PRO A 764 19.15 18.43 29.85
CA PRO A 764 17.79 18.84 29.50
C PRO A 764 17.08 17.76 28.66
N LEU A 765 15.82 17.50 28.98
CA LEU A 765 14.93 16.64 28.20
C LEU A 765 14.50 17.38 26.94
N ILE A 766 14.96 16.89 25.79
CA ILE A 766 14.69 17.52 24.49
C ILE A 766 13.50 16.80 23.84
N ARG A 767 12.42 17.54 23.60
CA ARG A 767 11.30 17.08 22.80
C ARG A 767 11.57 17.30 21.31
N HIS A 768 11.32 16.30 20.47
CA HIS A 768 11.35 16.39 19.02
C HIS A 768 10.04 15.87 18.40
N GLY A 769 9.53 16.57 17.39
CA GLY A 769 8.29 16.23 16.70
C GLY A 769 7.07 17.03 17.19
N LEU A 770 5.95 16.83 16.49
CA LEU A 770 4.67 17.55 16.71
C LEU A 770 3.84 16.96 17.87
N GLY A 771 4.40 16.02 18.64
CA GLY A 771 3.66 15.17 19.59
C GLY A 771 3.11 13.91 18.91
N GLY A 772 2.72 12.91 19.70
CA GLY A 772 2.17 11.64 19.20
C GLY A 772 3.19 10.51 19.04
N ARG A 773 2.72 9.39 18.46
CA ARG A 773 3.39 8.07 18.51
C ARG A 773 4.83 8.04 17.96
N SER A 774 5.12 8.81 16.92
CA SER A 774 6.45 8.86 16.27
C SER A 774 7.29 10.06 16.72
N SER A 775 6.76 10.89 17.63
CA SER A 775 7.53 11.97 18.25
C SER A 775 8.38 11.41 19.40
N THR A 776 9.32 12.20 19.90
CA THR A 776 10.09 11.87 21.11
C THR A 776 9.88 12.98 22.14
N ASN A 777 9.39 12.62 23.32
CA ASN A 777 9.23 13.60 24.41
C ASN A 777 10.46 13.68 25.33
N GLY A 778 11.49 12.87 25.06
CA GLY A 778 12.74 12.78 25.82
C GLY A 778 12.67 11.92 27.08
N HIS A 779 11.49 11.51 27.53
CA HIS A 779 11.30 10.69 28.73
C HIS A 779 11.55 9.20 28.43
N ILE A 780 12.05 8.47 29.44
CA ILE A 780 12.34 7.04 29.40
C ILE A 780 11.69 6.37 30.62
N ALA A 781 10.45 5.92 30.46
CA ALA A 781 9.69 5.33 31.56
C ALA A 781 9.91 3.81 31.66
N THR A 782 10.09 3.27 32.86
CA THR A 782 10.01 1.82 33.10
C THR A 782 8.70 1.47 33.78
N VAL A 783 7.95 0.54 33.20
CA VAL A 783 6.68 0.09 33.76
C VAL A 783 6.81 -1.34 34.26
N PHE A 784 6.89 -1.51 35.57
CA PHE A 784 6.79 -2.81 36.23
C PHE A 784 5.33 -3.21 36.38
N GLY A 785 5.00 -4.47 36.10
CA GLY A 785 3.60 -4.94 36.07
C GLY A 785 2.86 -4.57 34.78
N CYS A 786 3.59 -4.28 33.70
CA CYS A 786 3.08 -3.93 32.39
C CYS A 786 2.18 -5.02 31.74
N THR A 787 2.40 -6.31 32.04
CA THR A 787 1.59 -7.42 31.51
C THR A 787 0.19 -7.49 32.15
N GLY A 788 -0.04 -6.74 33.23
CA GLY A 788 -1.30 -6.69 33.95
C GLY A 788 -2.42 -5.93 33.24
N PHE A 789 -3.58 -5.87 33.89
CA PHE A 789 -4.76 -5.15 33.39
C PHE A 789 -4.50 -3.65 33.24
N LEU A 790 -4.03 -2.97 34.29
CA LEU A 790 -3.73 -1.52 34.21
C LEU A 790 -2.48 -1.22 33.36
N GLY A 791 -1.47 -2.10 33.40
CA GLY A 791 -0.19 -1.92 32.73
C GLY A 791 -0.30 -1.67 31.24
N ARG A 792 -1.19 -2.38 30.54
CA ARG A 792 -1.40 -2.18 29.09
C ARG A 792 -1.88 -0.78 28.74
N TYR A 793 -2.80 -0.21 29.54
CA TYR A 793 -3.36 1.12 29.30
C TYR A 793 -2.31 2.20 29.56
N VAL A 794 -1.50 2.03 30.62
CA VAL A 794 -0.39 2.94 30.94
C VAL A 794 0.67 2.92 29.85
N VAL A 795 1.15 1.74 29.46
CA VAL A 795 2.15 1.61 28.38
C VAL A 795 1.63 2.21 27.07
N HIS A 796 0.36 1.96 26.73
CA HIS A 796 -0.25 2.53 25.54
C HIS A 796 -0.28 4.07 25.57
N LYS A 797 -0.72 4.68 26.67
CA LYS A 797 -0.75 6.15 26.82
C LYS A 797 0.65 6.76 26.74
N LEU A 798 1.62 6.19 27.45
CA LEU A 798 3.00 6.66 27.44
C LEU A 798 3.63 6.56 26.04
N ALA A 799 3.48 5.43 25.37
CA ALA A 799 4.01 5.20 24.03
C ALA A 799 3.30 6.06 22.97
N GLN A 800 2.00 6.35 23.13
CA GLN A 800 1.25 7.24 22.25
C GLN A 800 1.77 8.68 22.31
N GLN A 801 2.34 9.13 23.43
CA GLN A 801 2.97 10.45 23.56
C GLN A 801 4.41 10.51 23.01
N GLY A 802 4.95 9.39 22.52
CA GLY A 802 6.35 9.33 22.07
C GLY A 802 7.35 9.19 23.22
N THR A 803 6.91 8.61 24.36
CA THR A 803 7.80 8.23 25.47
C THR A 803 8.45 6.89 25.14
N GLN A 804 9.76 6.75 25.40
CA GLN A 804 10.38 5.44 25.35
C GLN A 804 9.98 4.67 26.60
N VAL A 805 9.36 3.50 26.43
CA VAL A 805 8.84 2.68 27.51
C VAL A 805 9.60 1.37 27.59
N ILE A 806 10.33 1.20 28.69
CA ILE A 806 10.92 -0.07 29.09
C ILE A 806 9.83 -0.89 29.78
N VAL A 807 9.51 -2.04 29.20
CA VAL A 807 8.43 -2.93 29.61
C VAL A 807 9.06 -4.10 30.35
N ALA A 808 9.14 -3.98 31.68
CA ALA A 808 9.74 -4.99 32.54
C ALA A 808 8.76 -6.17 32.70
N ASN A 809 9.08 -7.28 32.05
CA ASN A 809 8.26 -8.48 31.99
C ASN A 809 8.96 -9.68 32.67
N ARG A 810 8.22 -10.74 32.96
CA ARG A 810 8.79 -12.03 33.42
C ARG A 810 8.85 -13.08 32.32
N ASP A 811 8.05 -12.85 31.28
CA ASP A 811 7.92 -13.69 30.09
C ASP A 811 7.76 -12.72 28.90
N PRO A 812 8.65 -12.79 27.89
CA PRO A 812 8.56 -11.98 26.68
C PRO A 812 7.22 -12.10 25.95
N ASP A 813 6.63 -13.30 25.93
CA ASP A 813 5.41 -13.56 25.15
C ASP A 813 4.20 -12.85 25.76
N GLU A 814 4.11 -12.75 27.10
CA GLU A 814 3.04 -11.99 27.77
C GLU A 814 3.06 -10.51 27.37
N SER A 815 4.24 -9.94 27.10
CA SER A 815 4.40 -8.53 26.73
C SER A 815 4.26 -8.24 25.23
N ARG A 816 4.10 -9.28 24.39
CA ARG A 816 4.10 -9.15 22.92
C ARG A 816 3.06 -8.16 22.40
N HIS A 817 1.88 -8.14 23.01
CA HIS A 817 0.78 -7.25 22.63
C HIS A 817 1.09 -5.76 22.88
N LEU A 818 2.09 -5.43 23.71
CA LEU A 818 2.51 -4.06 23.99
C LEU A 818 3.47 -3.50 22.93
N LYS A 819 4.14 -4.36 22.14
CA LYS A 819 5.08 -3.93 21.09
C LYS A 819 4.41 -3.04 20.05
N VAL A 820 3.12 -3.26 19.78
CA VAL A 820 2.35 -2.47 18.81
C VAL A 820 1.87 -1.12 19.35
N SER A 821 2.02 -0.87 20.66
CA SER A 821 1.58 0.37 21.29
C SER A 821 2.44 1.58 20.96
N GLY A 822 3.73 1.37 20.63
CA GLY A 822 4.67 2.43 20.24
C GLY A 822 5.26 2.24 18.84
N ASP A 823 6.01 3.23 18.37
CA ASP A 823 6.81 3.12 17.14
C ASP A 823 8.08 2.26 17.38
N LEU A 824 8.81 1.94 16.30
CA LEU A 824 9.99 1.09 16.38
C LEU A 824 11.03 1.66 17.37
N GLY A 825 11.46 0.85 18.34
CA GLY A 825 12.42 1.24 19.38
C GLY A 825 11.84 2.04 20.56
N GLN A 826 10.55 2.38 20.54
CA GLN A 826 9.88 3.05 21.66
C GLN A 826 9.51 2.08 22.78
N VAL A 827 9.03 0.88 22.45
CA VAL A 827 8.64 -0.13 23.46
C VAL A 827 9.71 -1.21 23.53
N ILE A 828 10.45 -1.27 24.63
CA ILE A 828 11.59 -2.17 24.82
C ILE A 828 11.25 -3.18 25.93
N PRO A 829 10.98 -4.46 25.60
CA PRO A 829 10.77 -5.48 26.61
C PRO A 829 12.10 -5.89 27.25
N LEU A 830 12.16 -5.93 28.58
CA LEU A 830 13.28 -6.47 29.35
C LEU A 830 12.76 -7.45 30.39
N GLU A 831 13.46 -8.58 30.52
CA GLU A 831 13.13 -9.61 31.51
C GLU A 831 13.65 -9.22 32.89
N PHE A 832 12.84 -9.47 33.93
CA PHE A 832 13.28 -9.25 35.31
C PHE A 832 12.72 -10.30 36.27
N ASN A 833 13.39 -10.44 37.42
CA ASN A 833 12.88 -11.22 38.54
C ASN A 833 12.85 -10.36 39.80
N LEU A 834 11.70 -10.27 40.47
CA LEU A 834 11.50 -9.43 41.66
C LEU A 834 12.42 -9.78 42.85
N LYS A 835 12.94 -11.02 42.92
CA LYS A 835 13.90 -11.43 43.95
C LYS A 835 15.35 -11.13 43.58
N ASP A 836 15.63 -10.97 42.30
CA ASP A 836 16.97 -10.70 41.80
C ASP A 836 17.19 -9.19 41.68
N ARG A 837 18.26 -8.72 42.30
CA ARG A 837 18.58 -7.30 42.34
C ARG A 837 19.21 -6.81 41.04
N GLU A 838 20.02 -7.65 40.38
CA GLU A 838 20.77 -7.24 39.19
C GLU A 838 19.84 -6.98 38.01
N SER A 839 18.87 -7.86 37.78
CA SER A 839 17.85 -7.66 36.74
C SER A 839 16.97 -6.42 36.98
N LEU A 840 16.68 -6.07 38.25
CA LEU A 840 16.00 -4.82 38.57
C LEU A 840 16.85 -3.59 38.20
N VAL A 841 18.15 -3.63 38.53
CA VAL A 841 19.11 -2.55 38.19
C VAL A 841 19.23 -2.38 36.68
N GLU A 842 19.26 -3.48 35.92
CA GLU A 842 19.31 -3.44 34.46
C GLU A 842 18.07 -2.76 33.87
N CYS A 843 16.87 -3.10 34.36
CA CYS A 843 15.62 -2.50 33.89
C CYS A 843 15.52 -0.99 34.16
N VAL A 844 16.11 -0.49 35.26
CA VAL A 844 16.02 0.93 35.64
C VAL A 844 17.22 1.78 35.20
N ARG A 845 18.24 1.18 34.57
CA ARG A 845 19.55 1.81 34.32
C ARG A 845 19.44 3.15 33.60
N HIS A 846 18.53 3.27 32.64
CA HIS A 846 18.37 4.46 31.79
C HIS A 846 17.07 5.23 32.05
N SER A 847 16.35 4.87 33.10
CA SER A 847 14.97 5.32 33.30
C SER A 847 14.91 6.60 34.10
N ASP A 848 14.11 7.55 33.64
CA ASP A 848 13.86 8.81 34.37
C ASP A 848 12.65 8.67 35.31
N THR A 849 11.64 7.91 34.88
CA THR A 849 10.41 7.64 35.61
C THR A 849 10.19 6.14 35.74
N VAL A 850 9.82 5.68 36.94
CA VAL A 850 9.48 4.27 37.18
C VAL A 850 8.07 4.15 37.74
N TYR A 851 7.24 3.34 37.08
CA TYR A 851 5.90 2.99 37.51
C TYR A 851 5.90 1.58 38.11
N ASN A 852 5.48 1.45 39.37
CA ASN A 852 5.28 0.15 40.01
C ASN A 852 3.80 -0.22 40.01
N LEU A 853 3.42 -1.11 39.10
CA LEU A 853 2.09 -1.72 39.00
C LEU A 853 2.08 -3.19 39.44
N ILE A 854 3.15 -3.66 40.10
CA ILE A 854 3.24 -5.05 40.55
C ILE A 854 2.20 -5.30 41.64
N GLY A 855 1.35 -6.29 41.43
CA GLY A 855 0.38 -6.74 42.41
C GLY A 855 -0.35 -8.01 41.97
N ARG A 856 -0.81 -8.77 42.96
CA ARG A 856 -1.68 -9.93 42.76
C ARG A 856 -2.77 -9.95 43.83
N ASP A 857 -3.97 -10.37 43.44
CA ASP A 857 -5.14 -10.46 44.32
C ASP A 857 -5.19 -11.75 45.17
N TYR A 858 -4.27 -12.68 44.91
CA TYR A 858 -4.16 -13.96 45.58
C TYR A 858 -2.69 -14.34 45.77
N GLU A 859 -2.40 -15.13 46.80
CA GLU A 859 -1.05 -15.64 47.04
C GLU A 859 -0.75 -16.80 46.08
N THR A 860 0.48 -16.85 45.59
CA THR A 860 0.95 -17.99 44.79
C THR A 860 1.86 -18.85 45.64
N LYS A 861 2.05 -20.12 45.26
CA LYS A 861 2.95 -21.04 45.98
C LYS A 861 4.35 -20.47 46.22
N ASN A 862 4.85 -19.65 45.29
CA ASN A 862 6.22 -19.11 45.32
C ASN A 862 6.33 -17.67 45.87
N PHE A 863 5.19 -16.95 45.96
CA PHE A 863 5.13 -15.55 46.38
C PHE A 863 3.89 -15.27 47.23
N THR A 864 4.12 -14.88 48.48
CA THR A 864 3.12 -14.37 49.43
C THR A 864 2.78 -12.90 49.16
N PHE A 865 1.72 -12.37 49.77
CA PHE A 865 1.35 -10.96 49.62
C PHE A 865 2.46 -10.01 50.09
N ASP A 866 3.08 -10.29 51.25
CA ASP A 866 4.14 -9.46 51.80
C ASP A 866 5.39 -9.46 50.89
N ALA A 867 5.73 -10.62 50.32
CA ALA A 867 6.87 -10.73 49.40
C ALA A 867 6.69 -9.91 48.11
N VAL A 868 5.44 -9.70 47.67
CA VAL A 868 5.13 -8.96 46.42
C VAL A 868 4.89 -7.49 46.70
N HIS A 869 4.01 -7.16 47.66
CA HIS A 869 3.55 -5.80 47.89
C HIS A 869 4.44 -5.00 48.83
N ALA A 870 5.03 -5.63 49.85
CA ALA A 870 5.87 -4.96 50.83
C ALA A 870 7.36 -5.07 50.43
N ASP A 871 7.93 -6.29 50.46
CA ASP A 871 9.35 -6.51 50.16
C ASP A 871 9.69 -6.18 48.70
N GLY A 872 8.80 -6.53 47.77
CA GLY A 872 8.97 -6.25 46.35
C GLY A 872 9.00 -4.75 46.04
N ALA A 873 8.06 -3.98 46.61
CA ALA A 873 8.02 -2.54 46.45
C ALA A 873 9.23 -1.86 47.13
N ARG A 874 9.63 -2.35 48.31
CA ARG A 874 10.82 -1.90 49.03
C ARG A 874 12.08 -2.06 48.19
N ARG A 875 12.35 -3.28 47.68
CA ARG A 875 13.55 -3.56 46.86
C ARG A 875 13.60 -2.69 45.61
N LEU A 876 12.45 -2.53 44.94
CA LEU A 876 12.37 -1.68 43.76
C LEU A 876 12.66 -0.21 44.10
N ALA A 877 12.13 0.30 45.21
CA ALA A 877 12.41 1.66 45.68
C ALA A 877 13.91 1.85 46.05
N GLU A 878 14.54 0.88 46.71
CA GLU A 878 15.99 0.91 47.01
C GLU A 878 16.81 1.00 45.70
N VAL A 879 16.49 0.15 44.72
CA VAL A 879 17.18 0.12 43.41
C VAL A 879 16.96 1.42 42.62
N CYS A 880 15.75 1.98 42.64
CA CYS A 880 15.46 3.26 41.99
C CYS A 880 16.17 4.44 42.66
N ALA A 881 16.25 4.45 43.99
CA ALA A 881 16.96 5.48 44.75
C ALA A 881 18.47 5.47 44.43
N GLU A 882 19.08 4.27 44.38
CA GLU A 882 20.49 4.09 44.03
C GLU A 882 20.82 4.50 42.59
N ASN A 883 19.90 4.24 41.65
CA ASN A 883 20.10 4.56 40.23
C ASN A 883 19.73 6.01 39.86
N GLY A 884 19.30 6.82 40.83
CA GLY A 884 19.00 8.24 40.63
C GLY A 884 17.74 8.51 39.81
N VAL A 885 16.72 7.65 39.92
CA VAL A 885 15.42 7.84 39.23
C VAL A 885 14.78 9.16 39.68
N SER A 886 14.28 9.95 38.73
CA SER A 886 13.74 11.29 39.01
C SER A 886 12.33 11.23 39.58
N LYS A 887 11.47 10.35 39.05
CA LYS A 887 10.09 10.16 39.51
C LYS A 887 9.80 8.67 39.75
N PHE A 888 9.26 8.37 40.93
CA PHE A 888 8.81 7.02 41.28
C PHE A 888 7.32 7.06 41.60
N VAL A 889 6.53 6.27 40.87
CA VAL A 889 5.07 6.20 41.02
C VAL A 889 4.67 4.81 41.50
N GLN A 890 4.13 4.75 42.72
CA GLN A 890 3.67 3.51 43.35
C GLN A 890 2.15 3.39 43.23
N VAL A 891 1.66 2.32 42.59
CA VAL A 891 0.22 2.03 42.54
C VAL A 891 -0.16 1.02 43.63
N SER A 892 -1.10 1.44 44.46
CA SER A 892 -1.62 0.72 45.61
C SER A 892 -3.13 0.46 45.45
N ALA A 893 -3.93 0.63 46.51
CA ALA A 893 -5.39 0.46 46.51
C ALA A 893 -6.04 1.47 47.48
N LEU A 894 -7.28 1.88 47.21
CA LEU A 894 -8.03 2.88 47.99
C LEU A 894 -8.06 2.60 49.51
N ASN A 895 -8.47 1.39 49.89
CA ASN A 895 -8.64 1.01 51.31
C ASN A 895 -7.35 0.45 51.95
N ALA A 896 -6.17 0.80 51.43
CA ALA A 896 -4.90 0.34 51.99
C ALA A 896 -4.69 0.95 53.39
N SER A 897 -4.72 0.10 54.42
CA SER A 897 -4.50 0.47 55.82
C SER A 897 -3.79 -0.65 56.57
N GLU A 898 -2.87 -0.30 57.48
CA GLU A 898 -2.15 -1.26 58.32
C GLU A 898 -3.10 -2.04 59.25
N ASP A 899 -4.23 -1.44 59.64
CA ASP A 899 -5.24 -2.04 60.53
C ASP A 899 -6.32 -2.83 59.78
N SER A 900 -6.22 -2.94 58.46
CA SER A 900 -7.25 -3.62 57.64
C SER A 900 -7.37 -5.10 57.99
N PRO A 901 -8.58 -5.70 58.04
CA PRO A 901 -8.75 -7.14 58.22
C PRO A 901 -8.11 -7.98 57.10
N SER A 902 -8.03 -7.42 55.88
CA SER A 902 -7.49 -8.09 54.69
C SER A 902 -5.97 -8.02 54.66
N LYS A 903 -5.33 -9.18 54.50
CA LYS A 903 -3.88 -9.31 54.33
C LYS A 903 -3.40 -8.55 53.10
N PHE A 904 -4.15 -8.58 52.00
CA PHE A 904 -3.84 -7.83 50.78
C PHE A 904 -3.72 -6.34 51.06
N LEU A 905 -4.71 -5.73 51.74
CA LEU A 905 -4.71 -4.29 52.02
C LEU A 905 -3.62 -3.89 53.02
N ARG A 906 -3.36 -4.71 54.05
CA ARG A 906 -2.24 -4.48 54.98
C ARG A 906 -0.88 -4.50 54.28
N SER A 907 -0.64 -5.51 53.43
CA SER A 907 0.63 -5.63 52.70
C SER A 907 0.87 -4.46 51.73
N LYS A 908 -0.20 -3.92 51.11
CA LYS A 908 -0.14 -2.72 50.27
C LYS A 908 0.17 -1.46 51.09
N ALA A 909 -0.43 -1.30 52.28
CA ALA A 909 -0.12 -0.19 53.18
C ALA A 909 1.33 -0.22 53.68
N LEU A 910 1.84 -1.40 54.04
CA LEU A 910 3.26 -1.57 54.40
C LEU A 910 4.19 -1.23 53.23
N GLY A 911 3.84 -1.63 52.00
CA GLY A 911 4.57 -1.27 50.79
C GLY A 911 4.60 0.25 50.55
N GLU A 912 3.47 0.95 50.73
CA GLU A 912 3.41 2.41 50.65
C GLU A 912 4.35 3.09 51.66
N LYS A 913 4.36 2.60 52.89
CA LYS A 913 5.23 3.10 53.96
C LYS A 913 6.71 2.92 53.62
N TYR A 914 7.13 1.72 53.21
CA TYR A 914 8.52 1.46 52.82
C TYR A 914 8.96 2.31 51.63
N VAL A 915 8.12 2.43 50.60
CA VAL A 915 8.41 3.30 49.45
C VAL A 915 8.58 4.74 49.89
N ARG A 916 7.73 5.23 50.80
CA ARG A 916 7.78 6.61 51.30
C ARG A 916 9.02 6.87 52.16
N GLU A 917 9.43 5.90 52.97
CA GLU A 917 10.64 5.97 53.80
C GLU A 917 11.91 6.05 52.93
N ILE A 918 11.98 5.27 51.84
CA ILE A 918 13.15 5.22 50.95
C ILE A 918 13.17 6.41 49.97
N ILE A 919 12.01 6.72 49.38
CA ILE A 919 11.84 7.81 48.41
C ILE A 919 10.74 8.74 48.92
N PRO A 920 11.06 9.78 49.73
CA PRO A 920 10.07 10.73 50.23
C PRO A 920 9.27 11.46 49.12
N GLY A 921 9.90 11.64 47.95
CA GLY A 921 9.28 12.22 46.76
C GLY A 921 8.44 11.25 45.92
N ALA A 922 8.23 10.01 46.35
CA ALA A 922 7.41 9.05 45.61
C ALA A 922 5.94 9.47 45.56
N THR A 923 5.34 9.40 44.38
CA THR A 923 3.91 9.63 44.17
C THR A 923 3.17 8.31 44.43
N ILE A 924 2.19 8.31 45.32
CA ILE A 924 1.39 7.13 45.65
C ILE A 924 0.00 7.29 45.03
N VAL A 925 -0.44 6.30 44.28
CA VAL A 925 -1.76 6.30 43.64
C VAL A 925 -2.58 5.15 44.20
N ARG A 926 -3.74 5.47 44.77
CA ARG A 926 -4.67 4.54 45.39
C ARG A 926 -5.97 4.47 44.58
N PRO A 927 -6.02 3.65 43.51
CA PRO A 927 -7.25 3.47 42.76
C PRO A 927 -8.27 2.63 43.55
N SER A 928 -9.56 2.93 43.35
CA SER A 928 -10.65 1.99 43.68
C SER A 928 -10.63 0.80 42.71
N ILE A 929 -11.59 -0.12 42.85
CA ILE A 929 -11.77 -1.25 41.95
C ILE A 929 -11.95 -0.77 40.50
N MET A 930 -11.04 -1.18 39.64
CA MET A 930 -11.00 -0.72 38.26
C MET A 930 -11.84 -1.62 37.34
N TRP A 931 -12.53 -1.00 36.38
CA TRP A 931 -13.25 -1.68 35.29
C TRP A 931 -12.69 -1.32 33.91
N GLY A 932 -12.90 -2.22 32.94
CA GLY A 932 -12.39 -2.14 31.57
C GLY A 932 -12.50 -3.49 30.84
N HIS A 933 -11.94 -3.61 29.62
CA HIS A 933 -12.15 -4.79 28.77
C HIS A 933 -11.70 -6.12 29.39
N GLU A 934 -10.57 -6.11 30.09
CA GLU A 934 -9.95 -7.30 30.66
C GLU A 934 -9.95 -7.27 32.19
N ASP A 935 -10.88 -6.51 32.77
CA ASP A 935 -11.04 -6.43 34.20
C ASP A 935 -11.38 -7.79 34.82
N ARG A 936 -11.21 -7.90 36.14
CA ARG A 936 -11.62 -9.09 36.93
C ARG A 936 -12.86 -8.80 37.77
N PHE A 937 -13.51 -7.67 37.52
CA PHE A 937 -14.68 -7.20 38.27
C PHE A 937 -15.96 -7.42 37.45
N LEU A 938 -16.22 -6.61 36.42
CA LEU A 938 -17.39 -6.74 35.55
C LEU A 938 -17.37 -8.05 34.76
N ASN A 939 -16.20 -8.46 34.27
CA ASN A 939 -16.06 -9.73 33.55
C ASN A 939 -16.33 -10.95 34.42
N LYS A 940 -16.03 -10.87 35.72
CA LYS A 940 -16.36 -11.94 36.66
C LYS A 940 -17.87 -12.01 36.89
N ILE A 941 -18.53 -10.84 37.02
CA ILE A 941 -19.98 -10.75 37.10
C ILE A 941 -20.63 -11.31 35.82
N GLY A 942 -20.15 -10.89 34.65
CA GLY A 942 -20.63 -11.40 33.35
C GLY A 942 -20.38 -12.90 33.14
N GLY A 943 -19.26 -13.44 33.64
CA GLY A 943 -18.98 -14.87 33.65
C GLY A 943 -20.03 -15.66 34.43
N MET A 944 -20.38 -15.22 35.65
CA MET A 944 -21.45 -15.81 36.45
C MET A 944 -22.80 -15.80 35.71
N GLN A 945 -23.05 -14.78 34.89
CA GLN A 945 -24.29 -14.72 34.09
C GLN A 945 -24.37 -15.81 33.01
N ASN A 946 -23.24 -16.20 32.43
CA ASN A 946 -23.20 -17.32 31.49
C ASN A 946 -23.37 -18.68 32.17
N GLU A 947 -22.91 -18.81 33.42
CA GLU A 947 -23.10 -20.03 34.21
C GLU A 947 -24.54 -20.21 34.70
N GLY A 948 -25.38 -19.17 34.61
CA GLY A 948 -26.81 -19.25 34.92
C GLY A 948 -27.16 -19.04 36.41
N TRP A 949 -26.20 -18.62 37.24
CA TRP A 949 -26.43 -18.39 38.67
C TRP A 949 -25.61 -17.20 39.19
N GLN A 950 -26.10 -16.53 40.23
CA GLN A 950 -25.40 -15.44 40.91
C GLN A 950 -25.51 -15.59 42.43
N TYR A 951 -24.53 -15.05 43.15
CA TYR A 951 -24.55 -14.96 44.61
C TYR A 951 -24.01 -13.61 45.07
N TYR A 952 -24.50 -13.15 46.22
CA TYR A 952 -23.98 -11.94 46.87
C TYR A 952 -23.09 -12.29 48.04
N VAL A 953 -22.06 -11.48 48.24
CA VAL A 953 -21.36 -11.38 49.52
C VAL A 953 -22.01 -10.24 50.29
N ASN A 954 -22.26 -10.44 51.58
CA ASN A 954 -22.87 -9.43 52.46
C ASN A 954 -24.21 -8.86 51.92
N GLU A 955 -25.04 -9.72 51.34
CA GLU A 955 -26.34 -9.36 50.73
C GLU A 955 -26.27 -8.29 49.62
N GLY A 956 -25.05 -7.95 49.16
CA GLY A 956 -24.80 -6.95 48.13
C GLY A 956 -24.88 -5.50 48.64
N GLU A 957 -24.92 -5.30 49.96
CA GLU A 957 -25.04 -3.97 50.59
C GLU A 957 -23.73 -3.18 50.61
N THR A 958 -22.59 -3.85 50.39
CA THR A 958 -21.27 -3.20 50.36
C THR A 958 -21.23 -2.07 49.34
N LYS A 959 -20.69 -0.92 49.75
CA LYS A 959 -20.58 0.29 48.94
C LYS A 959 -19.23 0.42 48.28
N ILE A 960 -19.20 0.59 46.96
CA ILE A 960 -17.98 0.72 46.16
C ILE A 960 -18.07 1.86 45.15
N ARG A 961 -16.90 2.41 44.77
CA ARG A 961 -16.78 3.53 43.81
C ARG A 961 -15.92 3.14 42.60
N PRO A 962 -16.42 2.23 41.75
CA PRO A 962 -15.67 1.64 40.65
C PRO A 962 -15.17 2.69 39.66
N VAL A 963 -13.89 2.59 39.26
CA VAL A 963 -13.20 3.60 38.44
C VAL A 963 -12.75 3.03 37.09
N SER A 964 -12.77 3.85 36.03
CA SER A 964 -12.26 3.47 34.71
C SER A 964 -10.74 3.25 34.74
N ALA A 965 -10.27 2.12 34.23
CA ALA A 965 -8.83 1.87 34.08
C ALA A 965 -8.16 2.84 33.09
N ILE A 966 -8.92 3.37 32.12
CA ILE A 966 -8.43 4.34 31.13
C ILE A 966 -8.17 5.69 31.80
N ASP A 967 -9.06 6.11 32.71
CA ASP A 967 -8.93 7.37 33.44
C ASP A 967 -7.76 7.31 34.44
N VAL A 968 -7.58 6.16 35.11
CA VAL A 968 -6.40 5.91 35.95
C VAL A 968 -5.11 5.93 35.13
N ALA A 969 -5.11 5.35 33.93
CA ALA A 969 -3.94 5.41 33.04
C ALA A 969 -3.65 6.84 32.55
N HIS A 970 -4.68 7.65 32.28
CA HIS A 970 -4.53 9.07 31.94
C HIS A 970 -4.00 9.88 33.13
N ALA A 971 -4.42 9.59 34.36
CA ALA A 971 -3.84 10.19 35.56
C ALA A 971 -2.33 9.88 35.68
N LEU A 972 -1.94 8.63 35.44
CA LEU A 972 -0.54 8.21 35.47
C LEU A 972 0.31 8.85 34.34
N GLU A 973 -0.30 9.10 33.18
CA GLU A 973 0.32 9.85 32.08
C GLU A 973 0.57 11.31 32.48
N ILE A 974 -0.40 11.99 33.11
CA ILE A 974 -0.22 13.37 33.59
C ILE A 974 0.90 13.44 34.65
N MET A 975 0.97 12.47 35.55
CA MET A 975 2.02 12.38 36.59
C MET A 975 3.44 12.26 36.01
N LEU A 976 3.60 11.77 34.76
CA LEU A 976 4.91 11.75 34.08
C LEU A 976 5.49 13.16 33.97
N THR A 977 4.65 14.12 33.57
CA THR A 977 5.09 15.49 33.24
C THR A 977 4.90 16.44 34.42
N ALA A 978 3.84 16.30 35.21
CA ALA A 978 3.54 17.20 36.30
C ALA A 978 4.51 17.05 37.48
N GLU A 979 5.32 18.07 37.75
CA GLU A 979 6.21 18.13 38.93
C GLU A 979 5.43 18.33 40.24
N SER A 980 4.23 18.92 40.15
CA SER A 980 3.34 19.17 41.29
C SER A 980 2.87 17.90 41.99
N THR A 981 3.08 16.72 41.39
CA THR A 981 2.61 15.40 41.87
C THR A 981 3.64 14.68 42.76
N VAL A 982 4.89 15.17 42.82
CA VAL A 982 5.99 14.56 43.57
C VAL A 982 5.68 14.56 45.06
N GLY A 983 5.84 13.40 45.71
CA GLY A 983 5.60 13.23 47.15
C GLY A 983 4.14 13.31 47.58
N LYS A 984 3.17 13.28 46.66
CA LYS A 984 1.74 13.33 46.97
C LYS A 984 1.07 11.96 46.89
N THR A 985 -0.06 11.82 47.59
CA THR A 985 -0.90 10.62 47.55
C THR A 985 -2.24 10.97 46.92
N TYR A 986 -2.60 10.27 45.85
CA TYR A 986 -3.84 10.45 45.09
C TYR A 986 -4.79 9.28 45.31
N GLU A 987 -6.03 9.56 45.69
CA GLU A 987 -7.13 8.60 45.78
C GLU A 987 -8.00 8.71 44.53
N LEU A 988 -7.97 7.69 43.67
CA LEU A 988 -8.63 7.71 42.37
C LEU A 988 -9.87 6.80 42.41
N TYR A 989 -11.05 7.40 42.54
CA TYR A 989 -12.34 6.70 42.61
C TYR A 989 -13.34 7.23 41.59
N GLY A 990 -14.34 6.42 41.26
CA GLY A 990 -15.40 6.80 40.31
C GLY A 990 -16.36 7.87 40.86
N PRO A 991 -17.06 8.61 39.99
CA PRO A 991 -17.92 9.73 40.37
C PRO A 991 -19.14 9.33 41.21
N ARG A 992 -19.65 8.10 41.03
CA ARG A 992 -20.87 7.60 41.69
C ARG A 992 -20.57 6.47 42.66
N GLU A 993 -21.22 6.51 43.82
CA GLU A 993 -21.26 5.43 44.80
C GLU A 993 -22.32 4.41 44.40
N TYR A 994 -21.92 3.14 44.34
CA TYR A 994 -22.79 2.01 44.03
C TYR A 994 -22.83 1.03 45.19
N GLN A 995 -24.01 0.47 45.45
CA GLN A 995 -24.08 -0.81 46.16
C GLN A 995 -23.71 -1.93 45.20
N VAL A 996 -23.01 -2.96 45.67
CA VAL A 996 -22.64 -4.12 44.84
C VAL A 996 -23.89 -4.70 44.14
N LYS A 997 -25.03 -4.78 44.83
CA LYS A 997 -26.31 -5.23 44.26
C LYS A 997 -26.72 -4.42 43.01
N GLN A 998 -26.55 -3.11 43.03
CA GLN A 998 -26.90 -2.24 41.89
C GLN A 998 -26.03 -2.52 40.66
N ILE A 999 -24.77 -2.94 40.85
CA ILE A 999 -23.88 -3.30 39.73
C ILE A 999 -24.27 -4.66 39.14
N PHE A 1000 -24.68 -5.62 39.97
CA PHE A 1000 -25.23 -6.89 39.49
C PHE A 1000 -26.55 -6.68 38.74
N GLU A 1001 -27.41 -5.78 39.22
CA GLU A 1001 -28.63 -5.37 38.52
C GLU A 1001 -28.31 -4.71 37.18
N LEU A 1002 -27.39 -3.74 37.14
CA LEU A 1002 -26.91 -3.12 35.91
C LEU A 1002 -26.40 -4.17 34.92
N ALA A 1003 -25.59 -5.12 35.39
CA ALA A 1003 -25.07 -6.17 34.54
C ALA A 1003 -26.19 -7.08 34.01
N ARG A 1004 -27.21 -7.41 34.82
CA ARG A 1004 -28.37 -8.22 34.39
C ARG A 1004 -29.22 -7.50 33.36
N GLU A 1005 -29.44 -6.20 33.56
CA GLU A 1005 -30.15 -5.35 32.61
C GLU A 1005 -29.42 -5.30 31.27
N ILE A 1006 -28.10 -5.07 31.28
CA ILE A 1006 -27.30 -5.03 30.06
C ILE A 1006 -27.28 -6.40 29.38
N ALA A 1007 -27.12 -7.50 30.12
CA ALA A 1007 -27.09 -8.85 29.55
C ALA A 1007 -28.47 -9.38 29.12
N MET A 1008 -29.56 -8.74 29.54
CA MET A 1008 -30.96 -9.14 29.35
C MET A 1008 -31.24 -10.60 29.77
N LYS A 1009 -30.61 -11.05 30.86
CA LYS A 1009 -30.79 -12.39 31.42
C LYS A 1009 -31.37 -12.31 32.83
N PRO A 1010 -32.61 -12.78 33.08
CA PRO A 1010 -33.11 -12.93 34.44
C PRO A 1010 -32.41 -14.13 35.09
N LEU A 1011 -31.60 -13.88 36.11
CA LEU A 1011 -30.83 -14.91 36.79
C LEU A 1011 -31.35 -15.14 38.22
N PRO A 1012 -31.40 -16.40 38.69
CA PRO A 1012 -31.66 -16.70 40.09
C PRO A 1012 -30.48 -16.24 40.95
N ILE A 1013 -30.81 -15.57 42.06
CA ILE A 1013 -29.84 -15.14 43.08
C ILE A 1013 -29.94 -16.11 44.25
N TYR A 1014 -28.82 -16.75 44.60
CA TYR A 1014 -28.76 -17.64 45.75
C TYR A 1014 -28.24 -16.88 46.98
N PRO A 1015 -29.04 -16.79 48.07
CA PRO A 1015 -28.60 -16.21 49.32
C PRO A 1015 -27.68 -17.20 50.04
N ILE A 1016 -26.37 -17.01 49.94
CA ILE A 1016 -25.38 -17.84 50.65
C ILE A 1016 -24.87 -17.04 51.86
N PRO A 1017 -24.97 -17.56 53.09
CA PRO A 1017 -24.42 -16.89 54.26
C PRO A 1017 -22.91 -16.66 54.14
N ASN A 1018 -22.42 -15.51 54.61
CA ASN A 1018 -21.00 -15.12 54.55
C ASN A 1018 -20.04 -16.20 55.10
N ALA A 1019 -20.44 -16.90 56.17
CA ALA A 1019 -19.66 -17.98 56.75
C ALA A 1019 -19.55 -19.20 55.81
N GLY A 1020 -20.62 -19.52 55.08
CA GLY A 1020 -20.65 -20.58 54.08
C GLY A 1020 -19.75 -20.26 52.88
N ILE A 1021 -19.83 -19.04 52.34
CA ILE A 1021 -18.97 -18.60 51.23
C ILE A 1021 -17.49 -18.64 51.66
N LYS A 1022 -17.18 -18.18 52.87
CA LYS A 1022 -15.81 -18.19 53.42
C LYS A 1022 -15.28 -19.61 53.60
N LEU A 1023 -16.11 -20.56 54.04
CA LEU A 1023 -15.73 -21.97 54.16
C LEU A 1023 -15.45 -22.58 52.77
N ILE A 1024 -16.32 -22.33 51.78
CA ILE A 1024 -16.13 -22.79 50.40
C ILE A 1024 -14.83 -22.22 49.83
N ALA A 1025 -14.57 -20.93 50.00
CA ALA A 1025 -13.33 -20.31 49.56
C ALA A 1025 -12.10 -20.91 50.25
N THR A 1026 -12.17 -21.19 51.55
CA THR A 1026 -11.05 -21.80 52.29
C THR A 1026 -10.76 -23.23 51.82
N LEU A 1027 -11.78 -23.98 51.40
CA LEU A 1027 -11.63 -25.30 50.80
C LEU A 1027 -11.08 -25.22 49.37
N MET A 1028 -11.60 -24.27 48.57
CA MET A 1028 -11.18 -24.04 47.19
C MET A 1028 -9.74 -23.54 47.08
N ASP A 1029 -9.30 -22.69 48.00
CA ASP A 1029 -7.93 -22.14 48.07
C ASP A 1029 -6.87 -23.22 48.33
N LYS A 1030 -7.26 -24.38 48.88
CA LYS A 1030 -6.38 -25.54 49.09
C LYS A 1030 -6.29 -26.48 47.89
N LEU A 1031 -7.16 -26.33 46.89
CA LEU A 1031 -7.14 -27.18 45.70
C LEU A 1031 -6.02 -26.74 44.74
N PRO A 1032 -5.22 -27.67 44.20
CA PRO A 1032 -4.26 -27.33 43.16
C PRO A 1032 -5.02 -26.78 41.94
N TYR A 1033 -4.50 -25.70 41.35
CA TYR A 1033 -5.01 -25.01 40.15
C TYR A 1033 -6.22 -24.07 40.32
N ASN A 1034 -6.90 -24.01 41.47
CA ASN A 1034 -8.00 -23.07 41.65
C ASN A 1034 -7.55 -21.75 42.29
N GLN A 1035 -7.26 -20.74 41.47
CA GLN A 1035 -6.69 -19.46 41.91
C GLN A 1035 -7.71 -18.31 42.01
N MET A 1036 -9.02 -18.57 41.84
CA MET A 1036 -10.02 -17.51 41.65
C MET A 1036 -10.78 -17.05 42.91
N VAL A 1037 -10.76 -17.83 44.00
CA VAL A 1037 -11.55 -17.51 45.21
C VAL A 1037 -10.69 -17.71 46.47
N SER A 1038 -10.13 -16.62 46.99
CA SER A 1038 -9.40 -16.61 48.26
C SER A 1038 -10.29 -16.18 49.43
N PRO A 1039 -10.06 -16.67 50.66
CA PRO A 1039 -10.77 -16.20 51.85
C PRO A 1039 -10.57 -14.70 52.10
N ASP A 1040 -9.40 -14.17 51.74
CA ASP A 1040 -9.06 -12.75 51.86
C ASP A 1040 -9.92 -11.88 50.93
N LEU A 1041 -10.18 -12.35 49.70
CA LEU A 1041 -11.05 -11.66 48.75
C LEU A 1041 -12.46 -11.48 49.31
N ILE A 1042 -12.99 -12.45 50.05
CA ILE A 1042 -14.32 -12.35 50.67
C ILE A 1042 -14.34 -11.28 51.75
N GLU A 1043 -13.31 -11.20 52.59
CA GLU A 1043 -13.23 -10.12 53.58
C GLU A 1043 -13.10 -8.76 52.90
N ARG A 1044 -12.34 -8.65 51.81
CA ARG A 1044 -12.23 -7.43 51.01
C ARG A 1044 -13.58 -7.01 50.40
N LEU A 1045 -14.38 -7.96 49.92
CA LEU A 1045 -15.72 -7.70 49.35
C LEU A 1045 -16.78 -7.29 50.40
N LYS A 1046 -16.51 -7.46 51.69
CA LYS A 1046 -17.39 -6.96 52.77
C LYS A 1046 -17.07 -5.52 53.19
N MET A 1047 -15.94 -4.98 52.77
CA MET A 1047 -15.50 -3.65 53.20
C MET A 1047 -16.02 -2.59 52.24
N ASP A 1048 -16.60 -1.53 52.81
CA ASP A 1048 -16.97 -0.34 52.05
C ASP A 1048 -15.73 0.47 51.65
N ASP A 1049 -15.80 1.11 50.49
CA ASP A 1049 -14.81 2.09 50.07
C ASP A 1049 -14.85 3.32 50.98
N LYS A 1050 -13.74 3.59 51.68
CA LYS A 1050 -13.57 4.74 52.57
C LYS A 1050 -12.70 5.78 51.91
N ILE A 1051 -13.20 7.01 51.81
CA ILE A 1051 -12.43 8.14 51.29
C ILE A 1051 -11.77 8.87 52.44
N THR A 1052 -10.50 9.20 52.29
CA THR A 1052 -9.78 10.00 53.27
C THR A 1052 -10.17 11.47 53.10
N PRO A 1053 -10.66 12.16 54.15
CA PRO A 1053 -11.01 13.57 54.07
C PRO A 1053 -9.78 14.41 53.67
N GLY A 1054 -9.90 15.18 52.58
CA GLY A 1054 -8.80 16.02 52.06
C GLY A 1054 -7.77 15.27 51.20
N ALA A 1055 -8.03 14.04 50.77
CA ALA A 1055 -7.20 13.36 49.79
C ALA A 1055 -7.30 14.03 48.40
N LEU A 1056 -6.21 13.93 47.63
CA LEU A 1056 -6.16 14.45 46.27
C LEU A 1056 -6.85 13.47 45.32
N THR A 1057 -7.63 13.98 44.38
CA THR A 1057 -8.51 13.18 43.51
C THR A 1057 -8.24 13.44 42.02
N PHE A 1058 -9.13 12.98 41.14
CA PHE A 1058 -9.07 13.27 39.70
C PHE A 1058 -9.21 14.76 39.38
N GLU A 1059 -9.92 15.53 40.22
CA GLU A 1059 -10.10 16.97 40.02
C GLU A 1059 -8.77 17.72 40.12
N ASP A 1060 -7.87 17.30 41.02
CA ASP A 1060 -6.52 17.86 41.18
C ASP A 1060 -5.59 17.55 40.01
N LEU A 1061 -5.99 16.63 39.14
CA LEU A 1061 -5.28 16.26 37.92
C LEU A 1061 -5.98 16.78 36.66
N TYR A 1062 -7.05 17.59 36.80
CA TYR A 1062 -7.85 18.11 35.71
C TYR A 1062 -8.49 17.02 34.83
N ILE A 1063 -8.82 15.87 35.42
CA ILE A 1063 -9.52 14.76 34.75
C ILE A 1063 -10.95 14.69 35.27
N LYS A 1064 -11.94 14.67 34.36
CA LYS A 1064 -13.31 14.33 34.71
C LYS A 1064 -13.49 12.81 34.60
N PRO A 1065 -13.78 12.09 35.69
CA PRO A 1065 -13.88 10.64 35.65
C PRO A 1065 -15.16 10.19 34.93
N THR A 1066 -15.08 9.06 34.24
CA THR A 1066 -16.15 8.51 33.41
C THR A 1066 -17.18 7.73 34.23
N ASP A 1067 -18.46 7.91 33.93
CA ASP A 1067 -19.56 7.15 34.53
C ASP A 1067 -19.61 5.70 34.00
N LEU A 1068 -19.76 4.74 34.91
CA LEU A 1068 -19.81 3.32 34.57
C LEU A 1068 -21.00 2.99 33.65
N GLU A 1069 -22.19 3.54 33.93
CA GLU A 1069 -23.42 3.25 33.18
C GLU A 1069 -23.32 3.60 31.69
N ALA A 1070 -22.60 4.67 31.37
CA ALA A 1070 -22.44 5.14 29.99
C ALA A 1070 -21.58 4.20 29.12
N VAL A 1071 -20.67 3.43 29.73
CA VAL A 1071 -19.66 2.63 29.00
C VAL A 1071 -19.79 1.13 29.28
N ALA A 1072 -20.55 0.72 30.31
CA ALA A 1072 -20.69 -0.67 30.75
C ALA A 1072 -21.08 -1.64 29.62
N ILE A 1073 -21.88 -1.18 28.64
CA ILE A 1073 -22.27 -1.99 27.47
C ILE A 1073 -21.06 -2.53 26.70
N TYR A 1074 -19.99 -1.75 26.52
CA TYR A 1074 -18.84 -2.16 25.70
C TYR A 1074 -18.10 -3.37 26.29
N PHE A 1075 -18.16 -3.55 27.61
CA PHE A 1075 -17.49 -4.65 28.31
C PHE A 1075 -18.41 -5.85 28.49
N LEU A 1076 -19.70 -5.60 28.77
CA LEU A 1076 -20.66 -6.64 29.08
C LEU A 1076 -21.41 -7.21 27.86
N ARG A 1077 -21.36 -6.54 26.69
CA ARG A 1077 -22.04 -6.99 25.47
C ARG A 1077 -21.69 -8.43 25.08
N ARG A 1078 -20.45 -8.87 25.29
CA ARG A 1078 -20.00 -10.24 24.99
C ARG A 1078 -20.72 -11.34 25.79
N PHE A 1079 -21.38 -11.00 26.88
CA PHE A 1079 -22.14 -11.95 27.71
C PHE A 1079 -23.64 -12.02 27.32
N ARG A 1080 -24.07 -11.22 26.34
CA ARG A 1080 -25.42 -11.30 25.75
C ARG A 1080 -25.58 -12.58 24.94
N SER A 1081 -26.82 -13.07 24.86
CA SER A 1081 -27.17 -14.09 23.88
C SER A 1081 -27.09 -13.52 22.47
N ASN A 1082 -26.85 -14.38 21.48
CA ASN A 1082 -26.80 -13.99 20.07
C ASN A 1082 -28.04 -13.16 19.64
N ALA A 1083 -29.23 -13.59 20.06
CA ALA A 1083 -30.50 -12.90 19.77
C ALA A 1083 -30.61 -11.45 20.29
N VAL A 1084 -29.75 -11.03 21.22
CA VAL A 1084 -29.79 -9.72 21.89
C VAL A 1084 -28.49 -8.95 21.70
N PHE A 1085 -27.51 -9.54 21.00
CA PHE A 1085 -26.16 -9.01 20.91
C PHE A 1085 -26.13 -7.59 20.32
N ASP A 1086 -26.88 -7.37 19.23
CA ASP A 1086 -26.94 -6.11 18.49
C ASP A 1086 -27.95 -5.10 19.03
N LEU A 1087 -28.77 -5.48 20.02
CA LEU A 1087 -29.80 -4.57 20.55
C LEU A 1087 -29.16 -3.37 21.26
N PRO A 1088 -29.61 -2.13 21.01
CA PRO A 1088 -29.15 -0.97 21.77
C PRO A 1088 -29.54 -1.09 23.25
N TYR A 1089 -28.73 -0.56 24.15
CA TYR A 1089 -29.09 -0.39 25.56
C TYR A 1089 -29.25 1.10 25.84
N GLU A 1090 -30.46 1.52 26.18
CA GLU A 1090 -30.77 2.92 26.50
C GLU A 1090 -31.13 3.02 27.98
N LYS A 1091 -30.12 3.27 28.82
CA LYS A 1091 -30.29 3.73 30.20
C LYS A 1091 -29.03 4.49 30.62
N GLY A 1092 -29.15 5.82 30.72
CA GLY A 1092 -28.08 6.75 31.11
C GLY A 1092 -28.20 8.08 30.36
N ASP A 1093 -27.82 9.19 30.99
CA ASP A 1093 -27.83 10.55 30.41
C ASP A 1093 -26.72 10.79 29.34
N GLY A 1094 -26.19 9.71 28.74
CA GLY A 1094 -25.14 9.74 27.74
C GLY A 1094 -25.66 9.35 26.37
N GLN A 1095 -25.60 10.28 25.42
CA GLN A 1095 -25.89 10.05 24.00
C GLN A 1095 -25.02 8.89 23.46
N VAL A 1096 -25.65 7.76 23.15
CA VAL A 1096 -25.09 6.81 22.20
C VAL A 1096 -25.46 7.34 20.81
N GLU A 1097 -24.49 7.81 20.03
CA GLU A 1097 -24.73 8.07 18.62
C GLU A 1097 -25.30 6.79 17.99
N LYS A 1098 -26.46 6.90 17.34
CA LYS A 1098 -27.08 5.82 16.58
C LYS A 1098 -26.10 5.35 15.51
N GLY A 1099 -25.29 4.34 15.84
CA GLY A 1099 -24.75 3.43 14.84
C GLY A 1099 -25.92 2.85 14.07
N VAL A 1100 -25.81 2.79 12.74
CA VAL A 1100 -26.81 2.13 11.91
C VAL A 1100 -26.76 0.63 12.25
N TYR A 1101 -27.69 0.17 13.06
CA TYR A 1101 -27.87 -1.25 13.35
C TYR A 1101 -28.94 -1.79 12.39
N HIS A 1102 -28.56 -2.75 11.55
CA HIS A 1102 -29.51 -3.49 10.75
C HIS A 1102 -30.29 -4.42 11.69
N LEU A 1103 -31.55 -4.08 11.98
CA LEU A 1103 -32.52 -5.04 12.49
C LEU A 1103 -32.76 -6.06 11.38
N ILE A 1104 -32.19 -7.26 11.56
CA ILE A 1104 -32.58 -8.44 10.79
C ILE A 1104 -33.90 -8.91 11.40
N ASP A 1105 -34.97 -8.78 10.61
CA ASP A 1105 -36.27 -9.42 10.84
C ASP A 1105 -36.34 -10.71 10.01
#